data_AF-A0A2V5PHF7-F1
#
_entry.id   AF-A0A2V5PHF7-F1
#
_cell.length_a   1.000
_cell.length_b   1.000
_cell.length_c   1.000
_cell.angle_alpha   90.00
_cell.angle_beta   90.00
_cell.angle_gamma   90.00
#
_symmetry.space_group_name_H-M   'P 1'
#
loop_
_entity.id
_entity.type
_entity.pdbx_description
1 polymer ?
#
loop_
_entity_poly.entity_id
_entity_poly.type
_entity_poly.pdbx_seq_one_letter_code
_entity_poly.pdbx_strand_id
1 'polypeptide(L)'
;TTFVYNGAANQVAGNGLPATVTNLTIANSGAGGSNTVTGNAGQTVTGLMRVQQGIYSAASTYKDVQIDSGAAYSATGTVSVSGNWTNNGTFTANSNGVTFNGTNQAISGQTTFYNLTKTTAAANTLTFEATKTQSVTNALTLTGAAGNLLSLRSSVNGTTWKINAPSTQSVSFCDVKDSDASGGQPISSPTSTNSLNNTNWSFAAPAPVMTTTPASLSFGNQSVGTSSSTQDVTINNTTGTAALNWSAALSGADAAQFTIVGASGGSIPAGGSGTVSVRFSPASIGTKTTNLVVSGNDGANPSDTIGLTGTGVAPEVNVTGNGQSIADGDSTPSLADHTAFGLTPVTGGTVVRTFTIENIGNGSLILSGTPIVAIGGTNAADFSVTTQPTSPLGSGDSTTFQVTFNPSARGVRTATISIDNNDSDENPYNFSIQGTGTYTLSFNGNGNTGGTAPGAVDFDSLAGVLGPGTLVRNGFQFVGWNTAANGSGTEYFPGQSFIIGADTTLFAQWAALVCDPGGLDPTFGTNGKVTTDIQGDFDKARGVAIQADGKIVVAGSALNGANIDFAVLRYNTNGTLDTSFDGDGKAITPVLSSDDLALAVAIQPDGKIVAAGFAINVGTDDFAVVRYNTDGSLDPTFDSDGKATFNIVPTFNDIATAVAIQPDGKIVVAGFSNNGSDEDFTVIRLTDVGALDPTFNAIGITTFPIQSNNDAANAVAIQSDGKIVVAGYTETGSQKDFGVARLTSTGVLDPSFDFDGKVASSIKVGDDIANSVAIQPDGKIVAAGLARDSGPDTDFAAIRYNSDGTLDDSFDTDGRVIATVASPNDVGRSVALQPDGKIVIAGETNNGSNLDFGVVRLNTNGSLDLSFDLDGKAIIDFQNSSDTAYSAAVQADGRIVVVGDSDVLTTHDIGLVRLGGPCAPEINVQGNSVNILDGNAVPTLAD
;
A
#
# COMPACT_ATOMS: atom_id res chain seq x y z
N THR A 1 -30.68 95.28 73.20
CA THR A 1 -30.87 96.25 74.29
C THR A 1 -29.82 96.03 75.36
N THR A 2 -29.10 97.09 75.74
CA THR A 2 -28.10 97.09 76.83
C THR A 2 -28.78 97.53 78.12
N PHE A 3 -28.66 96.75 79.19
CA PHE A 3 -29.18 97.07 80.51
C PHE A 3 -28.02 97.29 81.48
N VAL A 4 -28.05 98.41 82.20
CA VAL A 4 -27.03 98.78 83.20
C VAL A 4 -27.71 99.03 84.54
N TYR A 5 -27.26 98.35 85.60
CA TYR A 5 -27.76 98.54 86.97
C TYR A 5 -26.82 99.43 87.80
N ASN A 6 -27.31 100.62 88.19
CA ASN A 6 -26.58 101.69 88.90
C ASN A 6 -27.28 102.16 90.21
N GLY A 7 -27.68 101.25 91.12
CA GLY A 7 -28.47 101.60 92.32
C GLY A 7 -27.66 101.65 93.64
N ALA A 8 -27.87 102.66 94.49
CA ALA A 8 -27.04 102.95 95.69
C ALA A 8 -27.37 102.15 96.99
N ALA A 9 -28.38 101.29 97.04
CA ALA A 9 -28.67 100.45 98.21
C ALA A 9 -29.47 99.18 97.86
N ASN A 10 -29.21 98.09 98.61
CA ASN A 10 -29.81 96.75 98.51
C ASN A 10 -31.25 96.70 97.96
N GLN A 11 -31.41 96.23 96.72
CA GLN A 11 -32.73 95.88 96.15
C GLN A 11 -32.90 94.36 96.16
N VAL A 12 -33.84 93.88 96.98
CA VAL A 12 -34.43 92.54 96.89
C VAL A 12 -35.86 92.69 96.41
N ALA A 13 -36.11 92.46 95.12
CA ALA A 13 -37.43 92.12 94.58
C ALA A 13 -37.27 91.70 93.10
N GLY A 14 -37.58 90.44 92.80
CA GLY A 14 -37.67 89.96 91.44
C GLY A 14 -38.82 90.64 90.69
N ASN A 15 -38.50 91.45 89.69
CA ASN A 15 -39.19 91.60 88.41
C ASN A 15 -38.67 92.86 87.71
N GLY A 16 -37.98 92.71 86.59
CA GLY A 16 -37.64 93.88 85.78
C GLY A 16 -36.78 93.64 84.54
N LEU A 17 -36.00 92.56 84.48
CA LEU A 17 -35.26 92.25 83.25
C LEU A 17 -36.09 91.38 82.29
N PRO A 18 -36.05 91.68 80.98
CA PRO A 18 -36.57 90.77 79.97
C PRO A 18 -35.93 89.38 80.04
N ALA A 19 -36.67 88.36 79.61
CA ALA A 19 -36.16 86.99 79.48
C ALA A 19 -34.92 86.93 78.57
N THR A 20 -34.78 87.86 77.62
CA THR A 20 -33.60 87.97 76.75
C THR A 20 -33.07 89.40 76.72
N VAL A 21 -31.77 89.56 76.97
CA VAL A 21 -31.06 90.84 77.00
C VAL A 21 -29.84 90.76 76.08
N THR A 22 -29.48 91.87 75.41
CA THR A 22 -28.26 91.87 74.57
C THR A 22 -27.01 92.03 75.42
N ASN A 23 -26.92 93.07 76.25
CA ASN A 23 -25.80 93.25 77.18
C ASN A 23 -26.35 93.56 78.57
N LEU A 24 -25.77 92.95 79.61
CA LEU A 24 -26.14 93.18 81.00
C LEU A 24 -24.89 93.65 81.76
N THR A 25 -24.93 94.85 82.33
CA THR A 25 -23.82 95.40 83.13
C THR A 25 -24.29 95.71 84.55
N ILE A 26 -23.58 95.16 85.53
CA ILE A 26 -23.78 95.42 86.96
C ILE A 26 -22.67 96.39 87.40
N ALA A 27 -23.02 97.65 87.66
CA ALA A 27 -22.08 98.73 87.99
C ALA A 27 -22.47 99.44 89.30
N ASN A 28 -22.85 98.64 90.32
CA ASN A 28 -23.34 99.15 91.59
C ASN A 28 -22.20 99.73 92.45
N SER A 29 -22.07 101.06 92.48
CA SER A 29 -21.05 101.79 93.25
C SER A 29 -21.60 102.28 94.60
N GLY A 30 -21.44 101.49 95.66
CA GLY A 30 -21.73 101.88 97.05
C GLY A 30 -20.50 101.72 97.94
N ALA A 31 -20.33 102.61 98.93
CA ALA A 31 -19.23 102.54 99.89
C ALA A 31 -19.30 101.21 100.67
N GLY A 32 -18.41 100.27 100.36
CA GLY A 32 -18.28 98.98 101.07
C GLY A 32 -18.51 97.70 100.25
N GLY A 33 -18.77 97.77 98.94
CA GLY A 33 -18.64 96.62 98.03
C GLY A 33 -19.59 95.43 98.22
N SER A 34 -20.59 95.51 99.12
CA SER A 34 -21.48 94.36 99.46
C SER A 34 -22.85 94.38 98.78
N ASN A 35 -23.10 95.25 97.81
CA ASN A 35 -24.43 95.37 97.19
C ASN A 35 -24.69 94.24 96.18
N THR A 36 -25.80 93.51 96.34
CA THR A 36 -26.17 92.36 95.50
C THR A 36 -27.28 92.70 94.50
N VAL A 37 -27.09 92.30 93.24
CA VAL A 37 -28.13 92.28 92.19
C VAL A 37 -28.49 90.83 91.89
N THR A 38 -29.73 90.44 92.18
CA THR A 38 -30.25 89.11 91.86
C THR A 38 -30.85 89.11 90.44
N GLY A 39 -30.32 88.29 89.55
CA GLY A 39 -30.84 88.13 88.19
C GLY A 39 -32.00 87.14 88.11
N ASN A 40 -32.77 87.18 87.02
CA ASN A 40 -33.86 86.24 86.78
C ASN A 40 -33.30 84.84 86.48
N ALA A 41 -33.88 83.81 87.09
CA ALA A 41 -33.59 82.43 86.69
C ALA A 41 -34.01 82.20 85.23
N GLY A 42 -33.13 81.57 84.43
CA GLY A 42 -33.43 81.27 83.03
C GLY A 42 -33.33 82.46 82.05
N GLN A 43 -32.72 83.57 82.46
CA GLN A 43 -32.42 84.68 81.56
C GLN A 43 -31.43 84.26 80.47
N THR A 44 -31.54 84.86 79.29
CA THR A 44 -30.56 84.74 78.20
C THR A 44 -29.90 86.09 77.93
N VAL A 45 -28.58 86.20 78.10
CA VAL A 45 -27.80 87.36 77.66
C VAL A 45 -27.06 87.00 76.38
N THR A 46 -27.48 87.55 75.24
CA THR A 46 -26.95 87.18 73.91
C THR A 46 -25.67 87.92 73.52
N GLY A 47 -25.15 88.77 74.40
CA GLY A 47 -23.90 89.52 74.30
C GLY A 47 -23.15 89.45 75.62
N LEU A 48 -22.64 90.57 76.11
CA LEU A 48 -21.81 90.60 77.31
C LEU A 48 -22.65 90.68 78.59
N MET A 49 -22.47 89.72 79.49
CA MET A 49 -22.76 89.87 80.93
C MET A 49 -21.48 90.35 81.62
N ARG A 50 -21.49 91.59 82.12
CA ARG A 50 -20.36 92.23 82.82
C ARG A 50 -20.72 92.57 84.25
N VAL A 51 -20.03 92.01 85.21
CA VAL A 51 -20.05 92.49 86.60
C VAL A 51 -18.88 93.47 86.76
N GLN A 52 -19.18 94.76 86.60
CA GLN A 52 -18.18 95.82 86.67
C GLN A 52 -17.86 96.19 88.14
N GLN A 53 -18.88 96.29 88.99
CA GLN A 53 -18.76 96.56 90.44
C GLN A 53 -19.96 95.94 91.19
N GLY A 54 -19.73 95.49 92.43
CA GLY A 54 -20.74 94.85 93.29
C GLY A 54 -20.86 93.34 93.09
N ILE A 55 -21.95 92.74 93.59
CA ILE A 55 -22.23 91.30 93.52
C ILE A 55 -23.39 91.05 92.56
N TYR A 56 -23.20 90.17 91.58
CA TYR A 56 -24.29 89.61 90.77
C TYR A 56 -24.63 88.21 91.26
N SER A 57 -25.90 87.90 91.47
CA SER A 57 -26.35 86.60 91.96
C SER A 57 -27.43 86.03 91.04
N ALA A 58 -27.05 85.09 90.17
CA ALA A 58 -27.97 84.50 89.19
C ALA A 58 -27.38 83.24 88.55
N ALA A 59 -28.23 82.46 87.89
CA ALA A 59 -27.83 81.41 86.98
C ALA A 59 -28.69 81.45 85.72
N SER A 60 -28.03 81.46 84.56
CA SER A 60 -28.64 81.80 83.28
C SER A 60 -27.71 81.44 82.13
N THR A 61 -28.20 81.65 80.91
CA THR A 61 -27.44 81.47 79.69
C THR A 61 -26.81 82.81 79.28
N TYR A 62 -25.49 82.82 79.10
CA TYR A 62 -24.73 84.00 78.71
C TYR A 62 -23.93 83.69 77.45
N LYS A 63 -23.80 84.67 76.56
CA LYS A 63 -22.81 84.57 75.48
C LYS A 63 -21.43 84.81 76.07
N ASP A 64 -21.12 86.04 76.49
CA ASP A 64 -19.85 86.36 77.11
C ASP A 64 -20.04 86.72 78.60
N VAL A 65 -19.13 86.26 79.46
CA VAL A 65 -19.12 86.57 80.90
C VAL A 65 -17.83 87.29 81.25
N GLN A 66 -17.95 88.47 81.86
CA GLN A 66 -16.82 89.25 82.36
C GLN A 66 -17.06 89.68 83.81
N ILE A 67 -16.16 89.30 84.72
CA ILE A 67 -16.16 89.74 86.12
C ILE A 67 -14.93 90.64 86.27
N ASP A 68 -15.14 91.92 86.54
CA ASP A 68 -14.05 92.88 86.71
C ASP A 68 -13.42 92.77 88.11
N SER A 69 -12.23 93.34 88.25
CA SER A 69 -11.52 93.38 89.53
C SER A 69 -12.34 94.10 90.60
N GLY A 70 -12.45 93.49 91.78
CA GLY A 70 -13.26 94.00 92.89
C GLY A 70 -14.76 93.72 92.79
N ALA A 71 -15.23 93.05 91.71
CA ALA A 71 -16.60 92.59 91.57
C ALA A 71 -16.75 91.09 91.86
N ALA A 72 -17.97 90.64 92.16
CA ALA A 72 -18.26 89.24 92.43
C ALA A 72 -19.45 88.70 91.63
N TYR A 73 -19.33 87.47 91.14
CA TYR A 73 -20.44 86.71 90.56
C TYR A 73 -20.70 85.44 91.38
N SER A 74 -21.90 85.34 91.96
CA SER A 74 -22.38 84.22 92.75
C SER A 74 -23.42 83.43 91.96
N ALA A 75 -23.08 82.21 91.53
CA ALA A 75 -23.98 81.36 90.77
C ALA A 75 -25.06 80.75 91.69
N THR A 76 -26.33 80.87 91.30
CA THR A 76 -27.49 80.32 92.04
C THR A 76 -28.03 79.01 91.44
N GLY A 77 -27.34 78.47 90.44
CA GLY A 77 -27.72 77.37 89.57
C GLY A 77 -26.68 77.18 88.46
N THR A 78 -26.85 76.20 87.57
CA THR A 78 -25.91 75.95 86.47
C THR A 78 -25.85 77.13 85.49
N VAL A 79 -24.63 77.54 85.14
CA VAL A 79 -24.37 78.63 84.20
C VAL A 79 -24.01 78.06 82.84
N SER A 80 -24.68 78.52 81.78
CA SER A 80 -24.36 78.13 80.41
C SER A 80 -23.69 79.29 79.68
N VAL A 81 -22.53 79.05 79.06
CA VAL A 81 -21.71 80.06 78.40
C VAL A 81 -21.48 79.65 76.95
N SER A 82 -21.97 80.43 75.99
CA SER A 82 -21.82 80.13 74.56
C SER A 82 -20.66 80.88 73.89
N GLY A 83 -20.02 81.81 74.59
CA GLY A 83 -18.88 82.63 74.18
C GLY A 83 -17.75 82.56 75.22
N ASN A 84 -17.12 83.69 75.55
CA ASN A 84 -15.91 83.70 76.38
C ASN A 84 -16.22 83.93 77.87
N TRP A 85 -15.34 83.39 78.72
CA TRP A 85 -15.34 83.62 80.17
C TRP A 85 -14.11 84.41 80.57
N THR A 86 -14.28 85.51 81.28
CA THR A 86 -13.20 86.35 81.81
C THR A 86 -13.44 86.64 83.28
N ASN A 87 -12.58 86.15 84.17
CA ASN A 87 -12.70 86.36 85.61
C ASN A 87 -11.48 87.10 86.20
N ASN A 88 -11.62 88.41 86.39
CA ASN A 88 -10.66 89.25 87.11
C ASN A 88 -11.10 89.57 88.54
N GLY A 89 -12.28 89.10 88.96
CA GLY A 89 -12.86 89.33 90.29
C GLY A 89 -13.06 88.02 91.07
N THR A 90 -14.17 87.92 91.80
CA THR A 90 -14.52 86.71 92.58
C THR A 90 -15.68 85.97 91.93
N PHE A 91 -15.49 84.69 91.60
CA PHE A 91 -16.58 83.79 91.21
C PHE A 91 -16.88 82.81 92.35
N THR A 92 -18.15 82.69 92.72
CA THR A 92 -18.63 81.77 93.75
C THR A 92 -19.63 80.80 93.13
N ALA A 93 -19.26 79.54 93.00
CA ALA A 93 -20.05 78.54 92.30
C ALA A 93 -21.26 77.99 93.10
N ASN A 94 -21.23 78.01 94.44
CA ASN A 94 -22.28 77.45 95.33
C ASN A 94 -22.74 76.04 94.95
N SER A 95 -21.80 75.13 94.66
CA SER A 95 -22.10 73.77 94.19
C SER A 95 -22.79 73.68 92.82
N ASN A 96 -22.69 74.73 91.98
CA ASN A 96 -23.27 74.77 90.64
C ASN A 96 -22.21 74.70 89.53
N GLY A 97 -22.58 74.09 88.40
CA GLY A 97 -21.69 73.90 87.26
C GLY A 97 -21.61 75.10 86.31
N VAL A 98 -20.54 75.14 85.52
CA VAL A 98 -20.41 75.99 84.34
C VAL A 98 -20.24 75.12 83.10
N THR A 99 -21.14 75.29 82.14
CA THR A 99 -21.17 74.56 80.87
C THR A 99 -20.83 75.49 79.72
N PHE A 100 -19.73 75.19 79.04
CA PHE A 100 -19.27 75.86 77.83
C PHE A 100 -19.87 75.15 76.60
N ASN A 101 -20.86 75.76 75.96
CA ASN A 101 -21.63 75.16 74.85
C ASN A 101 -21.46 75.88 73.50
N GLY A 102 -20.50 76.81 73.39
CA GLY A 102 -20.14 77.47 72.15
C GLY A 102 -19.28 76.61 71.23
N THR A 103 -18.82 77.18 70.12
CA THR A 103 -17.83 76.56 69.23
C THR A 103 -16.43 76.71 69.82
N ASN A 104 -15.72 77.78 69.45
CA ASN A 104 -14.43 78.17 70.00
C ASN A 104 -14.65 79.15 71.17
N GLN A 105 -14.04 78.86 72.31
CA GLN A 105 -14.25 79.63 73.54
C GLN A 105 -12.92 79.83 74.27
N ALA A 106 -12.81 80.97 74.97
CA ALA A 106 -11.69 81.28 75.83
C ALA A 106 -12.12 81.36 77.29
N ILE A 107 -11.27 80.86 78.19
CA ILE A 107 -11.36 81.01 79.65
C ILE A 107 -10.14 81.81 80.10
N SER A 108 -10.39 83.02 80.54
CA SER A 108 -9.40 83.99 81.01
C SER A 108 -9.60 84.31 82.49
N GLY A 109 -8.49 84.61 83.16
CA GLY A 109 -8.42 84.80 84.60
C GLY A 109 -8.44 83.50 85.40
N GLN A 110 -8.22 83.60 86.71
CA GLN A 110 -8.22 82.44 87.61
C GLN A 110 -9.64 82.18 88.12
N THR A 111 -10.15 80.97 87.92
CA THR A 111 -11.53 80.62 88.30
C THR A 111 -11.58 79.30 89.06
N THR A 112 -12.37 79.26 90.14
CA THR A 112 -12.71 78.02 90.84
C THR A 112 -14.13 77.61 90.44
N PHE A 113 -14.25 76.59 89.60
CA PHE A 113 -15.49 75.95 89.20
C PHE A 113 -15.86 74.83 90.17
N TYR A 114 -17.16 74.57 90.34
CA TYR A 114 -17.61 73.33 90.99
C TYR A 114 -17.66 72.18 89.98
N ASN A 115 -18.44 72.31 88.91
CA ASN A 115 -18.33 71.48 87.72
C ASN A 115 -17.87 72.33 86.53
N LEU A 116 -16.94 71.81 85.74
CA LEU A 116 -16.52 72.40 84.47
C LEU A 116 -16.85 71.43 83.33
N THR A 117 -17.70 71.86 82.41
CA THR A 117 -18.17 71.00 81.30
C THR A 117 -17.95 71.66 79.95
N LYS A 118 -17.27 70.94 79.04
CA LYS A 118 -17.22 71.20 77.60
C LYS A 118 -17.35 69.87 76.85
N THR A 119 -18.39 69.77 76.03
CA THR A 119 -18.65 68.62 75.16
C THR A 119 -18.92 69.10 73.75
N THR A 120 -18.36 68.42 72.75
CA THR A 120 -18.53 68.79 71.34
C THR A 120 -18.58 67.58 70.42
N ALA A 121 -19.44 67.65 69.40
CA ALA A 121 -19.48 66.69 68.29
C ALA A 121 -18.61 67.13 67.09
N ALA A 122 -18.26 68.41 67.03
CA ALA A 122 -17.42 69.01 65.98
C ALA A 122 -16.05 69.43 66.56
N ALA A 123 -15.05 69.57 65.69
CA ALA A 123 -13.73 70.08 66.07
C ALA A 123 -13.86 71.52 66.61
N ASN A 124 -13.55 71.72 67.89
CA ASN A 124 -13.67 72.98 68.59
C ASN A 124 -12.42 73.22 69.45
N THR A 125 -12.11 74.49 69.71
CA THR A 125 -11.00 74.88 70.58
C THR A 125 -11.50 75.50 71.87
N LEU A 126 -11.00 75.02 73.00
CA LEU A 126 -11.11 75.67 74.31
C LEU A 126 -9.73 76.22 74.69
N THR A 127 -9.61 77.54 74.66
CA THR A 127 -8.38 78.26 74.98
C THR A 127 -8.38 78.68 76.44
N PHE A 128 -7.30 78.40 77.15
CA PHE A 128 -7.09 78.81 78.54
C PHE A 128 -6.01 79.87 78.60
N GLU A 129 -6.19 80.91 79.41
CA GLU A 129 -5.16 81.93 79.58
C GLU A 129 -3.88 81.34 80.20
N ALA A 130 -2.75 81.60 79.54
CA ALA A 130 -1.45 81.13 79.98
C ALA A 130 -1.17 81.53 81.43
N THR A 131 -0.53 80.64 82.20
CA THR A 131 -0.21 80.78 83.63
C THR A 131 -1.38 80.81 84.61
N LYS A 132 -2.62 80.97 84.14
CA LYS A 132 -3.80 81.05 85.03
C LYS A 132 -4.31 79.66 85.37
N THR A 133 -4.67 79.49 86.64
CA THR A 133 -5.19 78.23 87.17
C THR A 133 -6.71 78.19 87.13
N GLN A 134 -7.26 77.17 86.49
CA GLN A 134 -8.66 76.80 86.64
C GLN A 134 -8.75 75.68 87.68
N SER A 135 -9.42 75.92 88.81
CA SER A 135 -9.64 74.87 89.81
C SER A 135 -11.03 74.28 89.65
N VAL A 136 -11.17 72.96 89.67
CA VAL A 136 -12.47 72.28 89.56
C VAL A 136 -12.65 71.39 90.78
N THR A 137 -13.70 71.64 91.57
CA THR A 137 -13.82 71.03 92.91
C THR A 137 -14.70 69.79 92.97
N ASN A 138 -15.54 69.50 91.96
CA ASN A 138 -16.41 68.33 91.94
C ASN A 138 -16.26 67.46 90.67
N ALA A 139 -16.60 67.96 89.48
CA ALA A 139 -16.52 67.18 88.25
C ALA A 139 -15.93 67.94 87.05
N LEU A 140 -15.00 67.28 86.36
CA LEU A 140 -14.41 67.75 85.10
C LEU A 140 -14.93 66.92 83.93
N THR A 141 -15.52 67.57 82.93
CA THR A 141 -15.96 66.91 81.69
C THR A 141 -15.41 67.66 80.48
N LEU A 142 -14.47 67.05 79.76
CA LEU A 142 -13.87 67.59 78.53
C LEU A 142 -13.92 66.50 77.46
N THR A 143 -14.84 66.62 76.52
CA THR A 143 -15.16 65.52 75.59
C THR A 143 -15.32 66.04 74.16
N GLY A 144 -14.51 65.51 73.25
CA GLY A 144 -14.70 65.63 71.80
C GLY A 144 -15.45 64.42 71.22
N ALA A 145 -15.32 64.21 69.91
CA ALA A 145 -15.81 63.01 69.24
C ALA A 145 -14.70 62.34 68.42
N ALA A 146 -14.86 61.05 68.12
CA ALA A 146 -13.94 60.34 67.22
C ALA A 146 -13.86 61.07 65.87
N GLY A 147 -12.65 61.40 65.41
CA GLY A 147 -12.40 62.19 64.20
C GLY A 147 -12.60 63.71 64.34
N ASN A 148 -13.17 64.19 65.45
CA ASN A 148 -13.45 65.61 65.72
C ASN A 148 -13.01 65.97 67.15
N LEU A 149 -11.70 66.10 67.35
CA LEU A 149 -11.11 66.30 68.67
C LEU A 149 -11.46 67.68 69.27
N LEU A 150 -11.62 67.72 70.60
CA LEU A 150 -11.66 68.97 71.36
C LEU A 150 -10.22 69.44 71.62
N SER A 151 -9.79 70.51 70.95
CA SER A 151 -8.46 71.10 71.17
C SER A 151 -8.42 71.91 72.46
N LEU A 152 -7.61 71.49 73.42
CA LEU A 152 -7.31 72.24 74.65
C LEU A 152 -5.97 72.95 74.45
N ARG A 153 -5.98 74.29 74.52
CA ARG A 153 -4.83 75.13 74.14
C ARG A 153 -4.55 76.22 75.17
N SER A 154 -3.27 76.55 75.33
CA SER A 154 -2.85 77.79 75.99
C SER A 154 -3.10 79.00 75.09
N SER A 155 -3.38 80.16 75.69
CA SER A 155 -3.44 81.44 74.98
C SER A 155 -2.06 81.91 74.50
N VAL A 156 -0.98 81.32 75.02
CA VAL A 156 0.41 81.59 74.61
C VAL A 156 1.11 80.25 74.34
N ASN A 157 1.44 79.98 73.07
CA ASN A 157 2.09 78.75 72.63
C ASN A 157 3.40 78.51 73.40
N GLY A 158 3.61 77.28 73.90
CA GLY A 158 4.78 76.90 74.70
C GLY A 158 4.74 77.32 76.17
N THR A 159 3.75 78.12 76.59
CA THR A 159 3.53 78.47 78.01
C THR A 159 2.34 77.69 78.54
N THR A 160 2.46 77.05 79.69
CA THR A 160 1.39 76.18 80.19
C THR A 160 0.17 76.96 80.70
N TRP A 161 -1.02 76.46 80.39
CA TRP A 161 -2.24 76.76 81.13
C TRP A 161 -2.39 75.75 82.29
N LYS A 162 -3.05 76.15 83.39
CA LYS A 162 -3.11 75.31 84.60
C LYS A 162 -4.53 74.85 84.91
N ILE A 163 -4.67 73.58 85.29
CA ILE A 163 -5.93 73.02 85.77
C ILE A 163 -5.74 72.14 87.01
N ASN A 164 -6.47 72.41 88.07
CA ASN A 164 -6.54 71.52 89.23
C ASN A 164 -7.77 70.62 89.05
N ALA A 165 -7.57 69.43 88.47
CA ALA A 165 -8.65 68.48 88.21
C ALA A 165 -9.12 67.74 89.49
N PRO A 166 -10.42 67.39 89.59
CA PRO A 166 -10.99 66.65 90.71
C PRO A 166 -10.79 65.13 90.51
N SER A 167 -11.25 64.31 91.45
CA SER A 167 -11.27 62.84 91.29
C SER A 167 -12.30 62.37 90.24
N THR A 168 -13.42 63.09 90.09
CA THR A 168 -14.46 62.75 89.11
C THR A 168 -14.17 63.40 87.76
N GLN A 169 -13.64 62.61 86.82
CA GLN A 169 -13.21 63.10 85.52
C GLN A 169 -13.80 62.27 84.38
N SER A 170 -14.25 62.94 83.33
CA SER A 170 -14.61 62.35 82.04
C SER A 170 -13.90 63.13 80.95
N VAL A 171 -12.72 62.65 80.56
CA VAL A 171 -11.86 63.28 79.55
C VAL A 171 -11.61 62.28 78.45
N SER A 172 -12.02 62.62 77.22
CA SER A 172 -11.87 61.73 76.05
C SER A 172 -11.90 62.53 74.75
N PHE A 173 -11.26 61.99 73.70
CA PHE A 173 -11.22 62.59 72.36
C PHE A 173 -10.80 64.08 72.37
N CYS A 174 -9.82 64.41 73.22
CA CYS A 174 -9.20 65.72 73.29
C CYS A 174 -7.88 65.70 72.53
N ASP A 175 -7.48 66.86 72.04
CA ASP A 175 -6.11 67.13 71.62
C ASP A 175 -5.56 68.13 72.64
N VAL A 176 -4.58 67.71 73.45
CA VAL A 176 -4.09 68.49 74.58
C VAL A 176 -2.69 69.01 74.28
N LYS A 177 -2.49 70.31 74.47
CA LYS A 177 -1.19 70.95 74.34
C LYS A 177 -0.96 72.00 75.42
N ASP A 178 0.28 72.10 75.88
CA ASP A 178 0.75 73.11 76.85
C ASP A 178 -0.10 73.12 78.14
N SER A 179 -0.47 71.96 78.68
CA SER A 179 -1.30 71.84 79.89
C SER A 179 -0.46 71.44 81.11
N ASP A 180 -0.70 72.08 82.25
CA ASP A 180 -0.16 71.67 83.54
C ASP A 180 -1.30 71.33 84.51
N ALA A 181 -1.51 70.03 84.73
CA ALA A 181 -2.51 69.50 85.66
C ALA A 181 -1.92 69.08 87.01
N SER A 182 -0.67 69.45 87.32
CA SER A 182 0.05 68.96 88.51
C SER A 182 -0.54 69.42 89.85
N GLY A 183 -1.36 70.48 89.87
CA GLY A 183 -2.04 70.96 91.07
C GLY A 183 -3.33 70.20 91.45
N GLY A 184 -3.72 69.17 90.69
CA GLY A 184 -4.90 68.34 90.95
C GLY A 184 -4.64 66.84 90.76
N GLN A 185 -5.71 66.05 90.64
CA GLN A 185 -5.60 64.63 90.32
C GLN A 185 -5.06 64.43 88.89
N PRO A 186 -4.26 63.37 88.63
CA PRO A 186 -3.82 63.04 87.29
C PRO A 186 -5.00 62.86 86.33
N ILE A 187 -4.87 63.35 85.09
CA ILE A 187 -5.90 63.21 84.06
C ILE A 187 -5.53 62.05 83.14
N SER A 188 -6.31 60.96 83.18
CA SER A 188 -6.15 59.83 82.27
C SER A 188 -7.12 59.93 81.10
N SER A 189 -6.60 59.87 79.88
CA SER A 189 -7.40 59.95 78.68
C SER A 189 -6.75 59.17 77.53
N PRO A 190 -6.86 57.83 77.51
CA PRO A 190 -6.21 56.98 76.51
C PRO A 190 -6.71 57.23 75.07
N THR A 191 -7.90 57.81 74.89
CA THR A 191 -8.48 58.14 73.58
C THR A 191 -8.11 59.55 73.07
N SER A 192 -7.28 60.29 73.82
CA SER A 192 -6.88 61.66 73.49
C SER A 192 -5.47 61.71 72.91
N THR A 193 -5.23 62.74 72.11
CA THR A 193 -3.93 63.01 71.49
C THR A 193 -3.06 63.86 72.42
N ASN A 194 -1.82 63.43 72.61
CA ASN A 194 -0.79 64.18 73.31
C ASN A 194 -0.02 65.08 72.33
N SER A 195 -0.43 66.34 72.17
CA SER A 195 0.28 67.32 71.33
C SER A 195 1.43 68.02 72.07
N LEU A 196 2.02 67.31 73.05
CA LEU A 196 3.23 67.65 73.79
C LEU A 196 3.06 68.77 74.83
N ASN A 197 4.06 68.87 75.71
CA ASN A 197 4.13 69.82 76.83
C ASN A 197 2.94 69.73 77.81
N ASN A 198 2.54 68.50 78.14
CA ASN A 198 1.46 68.21 79.07
C ASN A 198 2.02 67.54 80.34
N THR A 199 1.76 68.11 81.51
CA THR A 199 2.21 67.61 82.81
C THR A 199 1.03 67.02 83.59
N ASN A 200 1.23 65.86 84.22
CA ASN A 200 0.21 65.13 84.99
C ASN A 200 -0.97 64.61 84.15
N TRP A 201 -0.69 64.28 82.87
CA TRP A 201 -1.60 63.62 81.94
C TRP A 201 -1.12 62.20 81.60
N SER A 202 -2.05 61.26 81.39
CA SER A 202 -1.78 59.90 80.92
C SER A 202 -2.55 59.63 79.62
N PHE A 203 -1.82 59.23 78.58
CA PHE A 203 -2.32 58.90 77.23
C PHE A 203 -2.00 57.42 76.89
N ALA A 204 -2.60 56.86 75.83
CA ALA A 204 -2.27 55.51 75.37
C ALA A 204 -0.83 55.40 74.86
N ALA A 205 -0.18 54.26 75.10
CA ALA A 205 1.16 53.98 74.60
C ALA A 205 1.15 53.74 73.08
N PRO A 206 2.11 54.28 72.31
CA PRO A 206 2.24 53.95 70.89
C PRO A 206 2.46 52.44 70.67
N ALA A 207 1.76 51.83 69.70
CA ALA A 207 1.89 50.41 69.36
C ALA A 207 1.73 50.16 67.84
N PRO A 208 2.47 49.21 67.24
CA PRO A 208 2.28 48.80 65.85
C PRO A 208 1.04 47.91 65.69
N VAL A 209 0.49 47.82 64.47
CA VAL A 209 -0.62 46.92 64.12
C VAL A 209 -0.29 46.23 62.81
N MET A 210 -0.18 44.91 62.77
CA MET A 210 0.22 44.15 61.58
C MET A 210 -0.97 43.44 60.93
N THR A 211 -1.11 43.64 59.62
CA THR A 211 -2.01 42.84 58.76
C THR A 211 -1.34 42.55 57.41
N THR A 212 -1.61 41.37 56.86
CA THR A 212 -1.09 40.95 55.53
C THR A 212 -2.20 40.73 54.52
N THR A 213 -1.92 41.01 53.24
CA THR A 213 -2.85 40.79 52.11
C THR A 213 -2.09 40.49 50.82
N PRO A 214 -2.48 39.49 50.01
CA PRO A 214 -3.59 38.53 50.22
C PRO A 214 -3.22 37.38 51.19
N ALA A 215 -4.22 36.60 51.62
CA ALA A 215 -4.04 35.47 52.57
C ALA A 215 -3.43 34.20 51.94
N SER A 216 -3.34 34.14 50.60
CA SER A 216 -2.66 33.07 49.86
C SER A 216 -2.18 33.56 48.51
N LEU A 217 -1.10 32.97 47.99
CA LEU A 217 -0.61 33.17 46.63
C LEU A 217 -0.65 31.85 45.85
N SER A 218 -1.13 31.91 44.61
CA SER A 218 -1.11 30.77 43.68
C SER A 218 -0.34 31.14 42.43
N PHE A 219 0.71 30.39 42.15
CA PHE A 219 1.62 30.61 41.04
C PHE A 219 1.23 29.84 39.77
N GLY A 220 0.15 29.05 39.80
CA GLY A 220 -0.31 28.25 38.66
C GLY A 220 0.71 27.19 38.25
N ASN A 221 0.68 26.81 36.96
CA ASN A 221 1.63 25.88 36.38
C ASN A 221 2.93 26.61 36.01
N GLN A 222 4.06 26.05 36.41
CA GLN A 222 5.39 26.55 36.06
C GLN A 222 6.24 25.39 35.57
N SER A 223 6.94 25.58 34.44
CA SER A 223 7.82 24.53 33.91
C SER A 223 8.93 24.19 34.91
N VAL A 224 9.19 22.90 35.11
CA VAL A 224 10.27 22.42 35.97
C VAL A 224 11.60 23.04 35.53
N GLY A 225 12.41 23.48 36.49
CA GLY A 225 13.70 24.14 36.26
C GLY A 225 13.62 25.62 35.92
N THR A 226 12.41 26.19 35.79
CA THR A 226 12.21 27.62 35.49
C THR A 226 11.55 28.37 36.65
N SER A 227 11.67 29.69 36.65
CA SER A 227 11.10 30.56 37.68
C SER A 227 9.86 31.31 37.16
N SER A 228 8.82 31.36 37.99
CA SER A 228 7.66 32.24 37.78
C SER A 228 7.99 33.72 37.98
N SER A 229 7.07 34.59 37.55
CA SER A 229 7.05 35.99 37.98
C SER A 229 6.83 36.08 39.49
N THR A 230 7.38 37.13 40.12
CA THR A 230 7.15 37.38 41.55
C THR A 230 5.71 37.78 41.82
N GLN A 231 5.15 37.34 42.94
CA GLN A 231 3.89 37.82 43.49
C GLN A 231 4.12 38.43 44.87
N ASP A 232 3.36 39.47 45.19
CA ASP A 232 3.60 40.29 46.39
C ASP A 232 2.57 40.02 47.48
N VAL A 233 3.04 39.99 48.73
CA VAL A 233 2.22 40.16 49.93
C VAL A 233 2.49 41.54 50.50
N THR A 234 1.44 42.34 50.65
CA THR A 234 1.50 43.65 51.30
C THR A 234 1.36 43.47 52.81
N ILE A 235 2.25 44.11 53.56
CA ILE A 235 2.31 44.15 55.02
C ILE A 235 1.95 45.56 55.46
N ASN A 236 0.88 45.71 56.22
CA ASN A 236 0.32 47.02 56.58
C ASN A 236 0.54 47.32 58.06
N ASN A 237 0.97 48.56 58.34
CA ASN A 237 0.98 49.21 59.66
C ASN A 237 0.13 50.50 59.63
N THR A 238 -0.93 50.49 58.83
CA THR A 238 -1.71 51.69 58.47
C THR A 238 -2.52 52.26 59.63
N THR A 239 -2.89 51.43 60.60
CA THR A 239 -3.60 51.86 61.83
C THR A 239 -2.71 51.87 63.07
N GLY A 240 -1.44 51.46 62.95
CA GLY A 240 -0.50 51.48 64.07
C GLY A 240 0.04 52.88 64.33
N THR A 241 0.38 53.13 65.60
CA THR A 241 0.92 54.42 66.08
C THR A 241 2.40 54.34 66.47
N ALA A 242 3.02 53.15 66.36
CA ALA A 242 4.46 52.93 66.44
C ALA A 242 4.97 52.16 65.22
N ALA A 243 6.30 52.09 65.04
CA ALA A 243 6.91 51.37 63.94
C ALA A 243 6.77 49.84 64.11
N LEU A 244 6.36 49.17 63.03
CA LEU A 244 6.27 47.70 62.92
C LEU A 244 7.62 47.17 62.45
N ASN A 245 8.33 46.46 63.34
CA ASN A 245 9.51 45.68 62.98
C ASN A 245 9.06 44.28 62.61
N TRP A 246 9.36 43.87 61.37
CA TRP A 246 8.86 42.62 60.81
C TRP A 246 9.96 41.81 60.13
N SER A 247 9.69 40.52 59.94
CA SER A 247 10.49 39.60 59.14
C SER A 247 9.60 38.59 58.41
N ALA A 248 10.10 38.02 57.33
CA ALA A 248 9.40 36.98 56.58
C ALA A 248 10.31 35.79 56.31
N ALA A 249 9.76 34.59 56.45
CA ALA A 249 10.45 33.34 56.20
C ALA A 249 9.51 32.32 55.53
N LEU A 250 10.07 31.44 54.71
CA LEU A 250 9.35 30.29 54.16
C LEU A 250 9.39 29.12 55.14
N SER A 251 8.29 28.40 55.28
CA SER A 251 8.19 27.24 56.17
C SER A 251 7.22 26.20 55.65
N GLY A 252 7.48 24.92 55.96
CA GLY A 252 6.66 23.78 55.53
C GLY A 252 7.32 22.95 54.43
N ALA A 253 6.56 21.99 53.91
CA ALA A 253 6.98 21.17 52.76
C ALA A 253 7.28 22.06 51.55
N ASP A 254 8.09 21.58 50.62
CA ASP A 254 8.44 22.26 49.36
C ASP A 254 8.98 23.71 49.48
N ALA A 255 9.38 24.18 50.65
CA ALA A 255 9.86 25.55 50.85
C ALA A 255 11.04 25.91 49.91
N ALA A 256 11.88 24.92 49.58
CA ALA A 256 12.99 25.07 48.64
C ALA A 256 12.55 25.38 47.19
N GLN A 257 11.27 25.15 46.85
CA GLN A 257 10.68 25.47 45.55
C GLN A 257 10.19 26.92 45.48
N PHE A 258 10.23 27.66 46.58
CA PHE A 258 9.83 29.06 46.66
C PHE A 258 11.02 29.90 47.14
N THR A 259 11.06 31.16 46.73
CA THR A 259 12.14 32.07 47.12
C THR A 259 11.57 33.44 47.42
N ILE A 260 11.92 33.99 48.58
CA ILE A 260 11.64 35.40 48.90
C ILE A 260 12.57 36.26 48.04
N VAL A 261 12.00 37.18 47.28
CA VAL A 261 12.70 38.11 46.41
C VAL A 261 12.56 39.51 47.00
N GLY A 262 13.68 40.19 47.26
CA GLY A 262 13.68 41.51 47.87
C GLY A 262 13.75 41.48 49.40
N ALA A 263 12.99 42.35 50.07
CA ALA A 263 13.06 42.52 51.52
C ALA A 263 12.39 41.36 52.26
N SER A 264 13.13 40.69 53.16
CA SER A 264 12.63 39.64 54.05
C SER A 264 12.44 40.13 55.49
N GLY A 265 12.40 41.45 55.69
CA GLY A 265 12.22 42.10 56.98
C GLY A 265 12.60 43.57 56.93
N GLY A 266 12.20 44.32 57.96
CA GLY A 266 12.45 45.74 58.05
C GLY A 266 11.60 46.44 59.08
N SER A 267 11.54 47.78 58.99
CA SER A 267 10.70 48.62 59.85
C SER A 267 9.72 49.40 58.99
N ILE A 268 8.42 49.23 59.25
CA ILE A 268 7.36 49.99 58.59
C ILE A 268 6.90 51.08 59.57
N PRO A 269 7.01 52.38 59.21
CA PRO A 269 6.59 53.46 60.10
C PRO A 269 5.09 53.40 60.40
N ALA A 270 4.66 54.07 61.47
CA ALA A 270 3.25 54.23 61.79
C ALA A 270 2.48 54.83 60.59
N GLY A 271 1.35 54.24 60.23
CA GLY A 271 0.57 54.62 59.04
C GLY A 271 1.09 54.08 57.70
N GLY A 272 2.23 53.38 57.68
CA GLY A 272 2.88 52.90 56.47
C GLY A 272 2.48 51.47 56.04
N SER A 273 3.03 51.04 54.90
CA SER A 273 2.98 49.67 54.41
C SER A 273 4.32 49.28 53.75
N GLY A 274 4.55 47.98 53.61
CA GLY A 274 5.68 47.39 52.89
C GLY A 274 5.26 46.16 52.11
N THR A 275 6.14 45.62 51.27
CA THR A 275 5.86 44.40 50.48
C THR A 275 6.96 43.37 50.66
N VAL A 276 6.56 42.10 50.61
CA VAL A 276 7.46 40.95 50.44
C VAL A 276 7.03 40.21 49.18
N SER A 277 7.98 40.01 48.26
CA SER A 277 7.72 39.31 47.01
C SER A 277 8.19 37.87 47.11
N VAL A 278 7.43 36.93 46.57
CA VAL A 278 7.80 35.52 46.49
C VAL A 278 7.75 35.05 45.05
N ARG A 279 8.65 34.14 44.69
CA ARG A 279 8.71 33.48 43.38
C ARG A 279 8.67 31.97 43.58
N PHE A 280 7.98 31.26 42.69
CA PHE A 280 7.95 29.79 42.61
C PHE A 280 8.87 29.27 41.49
N SER A 281 9.70 28.28 41.80
CA SER A 281 10.67 27.63 40.90
C SER A 281 10.68 26.11 41.14
N PRO A 282 9.79 25.33 40.50
CA PRO A 282 9.68 23.90 40.74
C PRO A 282 10.88 23.10 40.20
N ALA A 283 11.40 22.17 40.99
CA ALA A 283 12.45 21.22 40.62
C ALA A 283 11.91 19.84 40.20
N SER A 284 10.62 19.59 40.37
CA SER A 284 9.95 18.37 39.92
C SER A 284 8.47 18.61 39.63
N ILE A 285 7.88 17.72 38.85
CA ILE A 285 6.47 17.76 38.45
C ILE A 285 5.56 17.63 39.69
N GLY A 286 4.37 18.22 39.61
CA GLY A 286 3.30 18.10 40.59
C GLY A 286 3.13 19.34 41.47
N THR A 287 2.01 19.37 42.19
CA THR A 287 1.65 20.49 43.08
C THR A 287 2.61 20.56 44.26
N LYS A 288 3.14 21.77 44.50
CA LYS A 288 4.03 22.15 45.58
C LYS A 288 3.32 23.16 46.47
N THR A 289 3.35 22.92 47.77
CA THR A 289 2.66 23.79 48.74
C THR A 289 3.56 24.12 49.91
N THR A 290 3.68 25.40 50.25
CA THR A 290 4.45 25.87 51.41
C THR A 290 3.78 27.08 52.04
N ASN A 291 4.34 27.62 53.13
CA ASN A 291 3.82 28.82 53.78
C ASN A 291 4.87 29.94 53.82
N LEU A 292 4.44 31.17 53.54
CA LEU A 292 5.18 32.38 53.91
C LEU A 292 4.68 32.85 55.28
N VAL A 293 5.58 32.89 56.25
CA VAL A 293 5.28 33.37 57.60
C VAL A 293 5.86 34.76 57.75
N VAL A 294 5.00 35.75 58.00
CA VAL A 294 5.38 37.13 58.29
C VAL A 294 5.22 37.36 59.79
N SER A 295 6.31 37.62 60.49
CA SER A 295 6.34 37.86 61.94
C SER A 295 6.60 39.34 62.24
N GLY A 296 6.06 39.85 63.34
CA GLY A 296 6.20 41.25 63.72
C GLY A 296 6.16 41.52 65.23
N ASN A 297 6.46 42.76 65.62
CA ASN A 297 6.37 43.22 67.02
C ASN A 297 4.98 43.78 67.40
N ASP A 298 3.93 43.42 66.65
CA ASP A 298 2.54 43.62 67.07
C ASP A 298 2.19 42.56 68.13
N GLY A 299 1.94 43.02 69.36
CA GLY A 299 1.62 42.12 70.47
C GLY A 299 0.27 41.42 70.34
N ALA A 300 -0.66 41.97 69.55
CA ALA A 300 -1.96 41.34 69.28
C ALA A 300 -1.87 40.33 68.13
N ASN A 301 -1.05 40.62 67.12
CA ASN A 301 -0.78 39.73 66.00
C ASN A 301 0.74 39.54 65.78
N PRO A 302 1.38 38.57 66.46
CA PRO A 302 2.81 38.37 66.36
C PRO A 302 3.24 37.72 65.02
N SER A 303 2.32 37.07 64.29
CA SER A 303 2.63 36.44 63.00
C SER A 303 1.39 36.15 62.14
N ASP A 304 1.48 36.43 60.84
CA ASP A 304 0.53 35.97 59.81
C ASP A 304 1.15 34.85 58.96
N THR A 305 0.32 33.88 58.55
CA THR A 305 0.72 32.78 57.65
C THR A 305 -0.03 32.88 56.33
N ILE A 306 0.71 32.97 55.23
CA ILE A 306 0.19 33.06 53.87
C ILE A 306 0.49 31.75 53.14
N GLY A 307 -0.55 31.05 52.69
CA GLY A 307 -0.39 29.80 51.95
C GLY A 307 0.13 30.05 50.53
N LEU A 308 1.16 29.32 50.12
CA LEU A 308 1.74 29.38 48.78
C LEU A 308 1.49 28.06 48.05
N THR A 309 1.01 28.14 46.81
CA THR A 309 0.77 26.96 45.96
C THR A 309 1.30 27.21 44.54
N GLY A 310 1.85 26.17 43.91
CA GLY A 310 2.23 26.18 42.50
C GLY A 310 2.40 24.75 42.01
N THR A 311 2.27 24.50 40.71
CA THR A 311 2.41 23.17 40.13
C THR A 311 3.59 23.13 39.18
N GLY A 312 4.56 22.26 39.44
CA GLY A 312 5.61 21.94 38.48
C GLY A 312 5.03 21.17 37.31
N VAL A 313 5.27 21.61 36.09
CA VAL A 313 4.86 20.91 34.87
C VAL A 313 6.05 20.65 33.96
N ALA A 314 6.01 19.58 33.18
CA ALA A 314 7.01 19.29 32.15
C ALA A 314 6.29 18.80 30.89
N PRO A 315 6.79 19.14 29.69
CA PRO A 315 6.34 18.45 28.49
C PRO A 315 6.70 16.95 28.60
N GLU A 316 5.98 16.14 27.82
CA GLU A 316 6.33 14.73 27.57
C GLU A 316 6.04 14.51 26.08
N VAL A 317 7.07 14.29 25.27
CA VAL A 317 6.92 14.14 23.82
C VAL A 317 6.64 12.67 23.46
N ASN A 318 5.72 12.46 22.53
CA ASN A 318 5.52 11.15 21.92
C ASN A 318 5.44 11.34 20.40
N VAL A 319 6.21 10.56 19.65
CA VAL A 319 6.13 10.55 18.20
C VAL A 319 5.44 9.28 17.74
N THR A 320 4.39 9.42 16.93
CA THR A 320 3.68 8.28 16.35
C THR A 320 3.75 8.29 14.82
N GLY A 321 3.84 7.11 14.24
CA GLY A 321 3.61 6.88 12.81
C GLY A 321 2.63 5.74 12.64
N ASN A 322 1.67 5.88 11.71
CA ASN A 322 0.54 4.95 11.56
C ASN A 322 -0.27 4.71 12.86
N GLY A 323 -0.26 5.67 13.79
CA GLY A 323 -0.89 5.55 15.10
C GLY A 323 -0.16 4.63 16.10
N GLN A 324 1.06 4.19 15.79
CA GLN A 324 1.94 3.46 16.71
C GLN A 324 3.03 4.40 17.24
N SER A 325 3.32 4.33 18.55
CA SER A 325 4.40 5.09 19.17
C SER A 325 5.76 4.55 18.72
N ILE A 326 6.65 5.46 18.35
CA ILE A 326 8.03 5.20 17.93
C ILE A 326 8.91 5.70 19.06
N ALA A 327 9.63 4.81 19.75
CA ALA A 327 10.43 5.20 20.91
C ALA A 327 11.60 6.14 20.53
N ASP A 328 12.00 7.03 21.46
CA ASP A 328 13.24 7.78 21.30
C ASP A 328 14.45 6.82 21.22
N GLY A 329 15.34 7.07 20.27
CA GLY A 329 16.49 6.24 19.94
C GLY A 329 16.18 4.99 19.11
N ASP A 330 14.94 4.80 18.62
CA ASP A 330 14.61 3.62 17.81
C ASP A 330 15.52 3.50 16.58
N SER A 331 16.14 2.34 16.44
CA SER A 331 17.10 2.01 15.37
C SER A 331 16.61 0.91 14.44
N THR A 332 15.36 0.45 14.63
CA THR A 332 14.74 -0.67 13.91
C THR A 332 13.52 -0.22 13.10
N PRO A 333 13.72 0.38 11.92
CA PRO A 333 12.62 0.81 11.07
C PRO A 333 11.61 -0.32 10.77
N SER A 334 10.32 0.00 10.83
CA SER A 334 9.21 -0.92 10.70
C SER A 334 8.12 -0.38 9.78
N LEU A 335 7.45 -1.29 9.05
CA LEU A 335 6.28 -0.92 8.26
C LEU A 335 5.06 -0.59 9.14
N ALA A 336 5.03 -1.13 10.37
CA ALA A 336 3.88 -1.01 11.28
C ALA A 336 3.71 0.42 11.82
N ASP A 337 4.81 1.12 12.07
CA ASP A 337 4.87 2.49 12.58
C ASP A 337 5.31 3.51 11.51
N HIS A 338 5.34 3.10 10.23
CA HIS A 338 5.74 3.93 9.10
C HIS A 338 7.20 4.43 9.07
N THR A 339 8.06 4.01 10.00
CA THR A 339 9.50 4.33 9.92
C THR A 339 10.19 3.61 8.75
N ALA A 340 9.60 2.51 8.25
CA ALA A 340 9.95 1.91 6.96
C ALA A 340 9.02 2.36 5.81
N PHE A 341 9.63 2.80 4.71
CA PHE A 341 8.97 3.30 3.51
C PHE A 341 8.75 2.22 2.45
N GLY A 342 9.41 1.07 2.57
CA GLY A 342 9.26 -0.06 1.65
C GLY A 342 10.05 0.10 0.35
N LEU A 343 9.67 -0.68 -0.66
CA LEU A 343 10.27 -0.62 -2.01
C LEU A 343 9.73 0.59 -2.77
N THR A 344 10.62 1.35 -3.41
CA THR A 344 10.24 2.53 -4.20
C THR A 344 11.14 2.68 -5.43
N PRO A 345 10.59 2.81 -6.64
CA PRO A 345 11.39 3.02 -7.84
C PRO A 345 12.24 4.28 -7.76
N VAL A 346 13.52 4.17 -8.16
CA VAL A 346 14.46 5.30 -8.25
C VAL A 346 13.98 6.34 -9.26
N THR A 347 13.33 5.91 -10.33
CA THR A 347 12.80 6.81 -11.36
C THR A 347 11.32 7.08 -11.10
N GLY A 348 11.00 8.28 -10.62
CA GLY A 348 9.62 8.78 -10.51
C GLY A 348 8.79 8.19 -9.36
N GLY A 349 9.34 7.30 -8.54
CA GLY A 349 8.70 6.77 -7.33
C GLY A 349 8.95 7.64 -6.11
N THR A 350 7.90 7.96 -5.35
CA THR A 350 8.04 8.62 -4.04
C THR A 350 7.03 8.06 -3.05
N VAL A 351 7.42 7.90 -1.79
CA VAL A 351 6.50 7.51 -0.70
C VAL A 351 6.49 8.60 0.35
N VAL A 352 5.30 9.07 0.72
CA VAL A 352 5.10 10.06 1.78
C VAL A 352 4.52 9.39 3.01
N ARG A 353 5.16 9.59 4.17
CA ARG A 353 4.65 9.16 5.47
C ARG A 353 4.37 10.39 6.32
N THR A 354 3.24 10.35 7.03
CA THR A 354 2.87 11.38 8.01
C THR A 354 3.14 10.82 9.40
N PHE A 355 3.83 11.62 10.21
CA PHE A 355 4.11 11.36 11.61
C PHE A 355 3.43 12.43 12.46
N THR A 356 3.05 12.07 13.67
CA THR A 356 2.41 12.95 14.64
C THR A 356 3.32 13.11 15.85
N ILE A 357 3.55 14.34 16.26
CA ILE A 357 4.19 14.68 17.52
C ILE A 357 3.08 15.06 18.48
N GLU A 358 3.00 14.39 19.60
CA GLU A 358 2.02 14.58 20.66
C GLU A 358 2.73 15.09 21.91
N ASN A 359 2.12 16.06 22.59
CA ASN A 359 2.56 16.44 23.93
C ASN A 359 1.63 15.77 24.95
N ILE A 360 2.02 14.61 25.43
CA ILE A 360 1.26 13.85 26.44
C ILE A 360 1.53 14.36 27.87
N GLY A 361 2.46 15.29 28.02
CA GLY A 361 2.83 15.94 29.27
C GLY A 361 1.88 17.07 29.65
N ASN A 362 2.18 17.71 30.78
CA ASN A 362 1.37 18.78 31.36
C ASN A 362 2.02 20.17 31.25
N GLY A 363 3.24 20.24 30.72
CA GLY A 363 3.94 21.47 30.32
C GLY A 363 3.81 21.74 28.82
N SER A 364 4.25 22.92 28.37
CA SER A 364 4.29 23.23 26.94
C SER A 364 5.54 22.61 26.29
N LEU A 365 5.34 21.83 25.24
CA LEU A 365 6.41 21.25 24.43
C LEU A 365 6.83 22.27 23.37
N ILE A 366 8.09 22.68 23.43
CA ILE A 366 8.75 23.60 22.51
C ILE A 366 9.65 22.78 21.62
N LEU A 367 9.32 22.70 20.33
CA LEU A 367 10.21 22.15 19.31
C LEU A 367 11.13 23.28 18.82
N SER A 368 12.43 23.17 19.08
CA SER A 368 13.42 24.26 18.96
C SER A 368 14.36 24.17 17.76
N GLY A 369 14.32 23.07 17.00
CA GLY A 369 15.21 22.86 15.86
C GLY A 369 14.99 23.85 14.71
N THR A 370 16.04 24.13 13.94
CA THR A 370 15.96 24.90 12.69
C THR A 370 16.60 24.13 11.53
N PRO A 371 15.81 23.39 10.73
CA PRO A 371 14.36 23.23 10.80
C PRO A 371 13.92 22.31 11.96
N ILE A 372 12.63 22.33 12.34
CA ILE A 372 12.13 21.62 13.54
C ILE A 372 12.41 20.12 13.48
N VAL A 373 12.06 19.49 12.35
CA VAL A 373 12.44 18.11 12.07
C VAL A 373 13.63 18.15 11.13
N ALA A 374 14.78 17.67 11.61
CA ALA A 374 15.99 17.51 10.83
C ALA A 374 16.17 16.05 10.40
N ILE A 375 16.75 15.86 9.22
CA ILE A 375 17.13 14.55 8.68
C ILE A 375 18.65 14.49 8.61
N GLY A 376 19.23 13.49 9.26
CA GLY A 376 20.67 13.18 9.23
C GLY A 376 20.94 11.75 8.78
N GLY A 377 22.21 11.34 8.87
CA GLY A 377 22.64 9.98 8.52
C GLY A 377 23.09 9.79 7.07
N THR A 378 23.39 8.55 6.70
CA THR A 378 24.11 8.19 5.47
C THR A 378 23.35 8.54 4.19
N ASN A 379 22.03 8.34 4.15
CA ASN A 379 21.20 8.59 2.97
C ASN A 379 20.20 9.73 3.20
N ALA A 380 20.53 10.70 4.05
CA ALA A 380 19.63 11.81 4.37
C ALA A 380 19.06 12.53 3.14
N ALA A 381 19.83 12.65 2.05
CA ALA A 381 19.39 13.28 0.80
C ALA A 381 18.27 12.53 0.07
N ASP A 382 18.06 11.24 0.37
CA ASP A 382 16.96 10.43 -0.19
C ASP A 382 15.65 10.65 0.58
N PHE A 383 15.67 11.45 1.65
CA PHE A 383 14.52 11.80 2.45
C PHE A 383 14.38 13.31 2.55
N SER A 384 13.15 13.81 2.55
CA SER A 384 12.87 15.24 2.72
C SER A 384 11.66 15.46 3.61
N VAL A 385 11.74 16.47 4.48
CA VAL A 385 10.57 16.91 5.24
C VAL A 385 9.77 17.89 4.37
N THR A 386 8.61 17.47 3.88
CA THR A 386 7.76 18.27 2.98
C THR A 386 6.78 19.17 3.73
N THR A 387 6.43 18.80 4.96
CA THR A 387 5.63 19.62 5.87
C THR A 387 6.28 19.59 7.24
N GLN A 388 6.71 20.75 7.74
CA GLN A 388 7.23 20.89 9.09
C GLN A 388 6.08 21.02 10.11
N PRO A 389 6.24 20.52 11.34
CA PRO A 389 5.25 20.67 12.39
C PRO A 389 5.25 22.10 12.96
N THR A 390 4.21 22.44 13.73
CA THR A 390 4.12 23.73 14.43
C THR A 390 4.57 23.62 15.89
N SER A 391 5.10 24.70 16.44
CA SER A 391 5.54 24.83 17.83
C SER A 391 5.16 26.23 18.33
N PRO A 392 4.75 26.41 19.61
CA PRO A 392 4.71 25.42 20.68
C PRO A 392 3.43 24.56 20.71
N LEU A 393 3.48 23.42 21.41
CA LEU A 393 2.30 22.59 21.69
C LEU A 393 1.88 22.73 23.16
N GLY A 394 0.59 22.94 23.39
CA GLY A 394 -0.01 22.85 24.72
C GLY A 394 -0.09 21.41 25.21
N SER A 395 -0.48 21.21 26.47
CA SER A 395 -0.71 19.87 27.03
C SER A 395 -1.89 19.20 26.31
N GLY A 396 -1.67 17.98 25.81
CA GLY A 396 -2.65 17.22 25.02
C GLY A 396 -2.77 17.64 23.56
N ASP A 397 -2.08 18.69 23.12
CA ASP A 397 -2.05 19.09 21.72
C ASP A 397 -1.12 18.17 20.91
N SER A 398 -1.35 18.12 19.61
CA SER A 398 -0.50 17.41 18.66
C SER A 398 -0.31 18.20 17.37
N THR A 399 0.75 17.86 16.64
CA THR A 399 1.06 18.42 15.32
C THR A 399 1.60 17.31 14.44
N THR A 400 1.49 17.46 13.13
CA THR A 400 2.02 16.48 12.18
C THR A 400 3.18 17.03 11.37
N PHE A 401 4.05 16.14 10.91
CA PHE A 401 5.03 16.43 9.87
C PHE A 401 5.01 15.33 8.82
N GLN A 402 5.47 15.65 7.61
CA GLN A 402 5.50 14.69 6.51
C GLN A 402 6.93 14.49 6.03
N VAL A 403 7.33 13.22 5.94
CA VAL A 403 8.61 12.81 5.37
C VAL A 403 8.34 12.11 4.05
N THR A 404 9.04 12.53 3.02
CA THR A 404 8.98 11.94 1.68
C THR A 404 10.28 11.21 1.41
N PHE A 405 10.19 9.92 1.09
CA PHE A 405 11.29 9.12 0.56
C PHE A 405 11.29 9.19 -0.96
N ASN A 406 12.43 9.60 -1.53
CA ASN A 406 12.70 9.69 -2.96
C ASN A 406 14.12 9.13 -3.20
N PRO A 407 14.28 7.83 -3.46
CA PRO A 407 15.58 7.21 -3.54
C PRO A 407 16.38 7.70 -4.76
N SER A 408 17.58 8.24 -4.54
CA SER A 408 18.51 8.62 -5.63
C SER A 408 19.21 7.43 -6.28
N ALA A 409 19.19 6.25 -5.66
CA ALA A 409 19.73 5.03 -6.24
C ALA A 409 19.16 3.78 -5.54
N ARG A 410 19.38 2.63 -6.17
CA ARG A 410 18.89 1.32 -5.73
C ARG A 410 19.49 0.88 -4.38
N GLY A 411 18.79 0.00 -3.68
CA GLY A 411 19.21 -0.63 -2.43
C GLY A 411 18.67 0.08 -1.18
N VAL A 412 18.99 -0.48 -0.02
CA VAL A 412 18.56 0.04 1.28
C VAL A 412 19.15 1.44 1.52
N ARG A 413 18.29 2.38 1.90
CA ARG A 413 18.58 3.78 2.22
C ARG A 413 18.15 4.08 3.63
N THR A 414 19.06 4.52 4.48
CA THR A 414 18.76 4.83 5.88
C THR A 414 19.08 6.28 6.21
N ALA A 415 18.23 6.86 7.06
CA ALA A 415 18.41 8.19 7.62
C ALA A 415 17.92 8.20 9.07
N THR A 416 18.23 9.25 9.79
CA THR A 416 17.78 9.47 11.17
C THR A 416 17.00 10.76 11.23
N ILE A 417 15.80 10.70 11.81
CA ILE A 417 15.02 11.87 12.18
C ILE A 417 15.52 12.37 13.53
N SER A 418 15.64 13.68 13.67
CA SER A 418 16.02 14.35 14.92
C SER A 418 15.13 15.57 15.15
N ILE A 419 14.55 15.66 16.34
CA ILE A 419 13.61 16.72 16.73
C ILE A 419 14.08 17.33 18.05
N ASP A 420 14.82 18.43 17.95
CA ASP A 420 15.22 19.21 19.12
C ASP A 420 13.98 19.75 19.84
N ASN A 421 13.86 19.48 21.13
CA ASN A 421 12.73 19.86 21.95
C ASN A 421 13.13 20.25 23.38
N ASN A 422 12.18 20.57 24.26
CA ASN A 422 12.45 20.93 25.65
C ASN A 422 12.01 19.88 26.68
N ASP A 423 11.73 18.67 26.22
CA ASP A 423 11.63 17.51 27.07
C ASP A 423 13.01 17.07 27.54
N SER A 424 13.17 16.80 28.83
CA SER A 424 14.51 16.75 29.42
C SER A 424 15.27 15.46 29.16
N ASP A 425 14.54 14.36 28.97
CA ASP A 425 15.06 13.01 28.81
C ASP A 425 14.95 12.47 27.38
N GLU A 426 14.21 13.16 26.49
CA GLU A 426 14.03 12.78 25.09
C GLU A 426 14.37 13.93 24.12
N ASN A 427 15.39 14.74 24.47
CA ASN A 427 15.88 15.83 23.62
C ASN A 427 17.34 15.65 23.16
N PRO A 428 17.61 15.61 21.84
CA PRO A 428 16.60 15.56 20.76
C PRO A 428 15.90 14.21 20.70
N TYR A 429 14.65 14.20 20.23
CA TYR A 429 13.92 12.95 19.97
C TYR A 429 14.38 12.39 18.63
N ASN A 430 14.97 11.19 18.63
CA ASN A 430 15.58 10.59 17.46
C ASN A 430 14.97 9.24 17.12
N PHE A 431 14.82 8.94 15.84
CA PHE A 431 14.51 7.59 15.38
C PHE A 431 15.02 7.38 13.96
N SER A 432 15.29 6.12 13.61
CA SER A 432 15.78 5.75 12.29
C SER A 432 14.62 5.53 11.33
N ILE A 433 14.82 5.94 10.08
CA ILE A 433 13.92 5.66 8.98
C ILE A 433 14.67 4.94 7.86
N GLN A 434 13.94 4.12 7.11
CA GLN A 434 14.51 3.33 6.02
C GLN A 434 13.55 3.25 4.83
N GLY A 435 14.10 3.28 3.63
CA GLY A 435 13.41 2.88 2.42
C GLY A 435 14.36 2.09 1.52
N THR A 436 13.85 1.40 0.51
CA THR A 436 14.68 0.65 -0.43
C THR A 436 14.39 1.13 -1.84
N GLY A 437 15.41 1.70 -2.49
CA GLY A 437 15.33 2.06 -3.90
C GLY A 437 15.31 0.82 -4.79
N THR A 438 14.44 0.78 -5.79
CA THR A 438 14.34 -0.31 -6.78
C THR A 438 14.50 0.21 -8.20
N TYR A 439 14.86 -0.69 -9.12
CA TYR A 439 14.69 -0.45 -10.56
C TYR A 439 13.62 -1.38 -11.11
N THR A 440 12.88 -0.88 -12.10
CA THR A 440 11.77 -1.60 -12.72
C THR A 440 12.26 -2.40 -13.93
N LEU A 441 11.98 -3.70 -13.94
CA LEU A 441 12.10 -4.55 -15.12
C LEU A 441 10.74 -4.65 -15.80
N SER A 442 10.65 -4.15 -17.03
CA SER A 442 9.43 -4.19 -17.85
C SER A 442 9.59 -5.15 -19.02
N PHE A 443 8.48 -5.69 -19.50
CA PHE A 443 8.45 -6.63 -20.63
C PHE A 443 7.58 -6.08 -21.75
N ASN A 444 8.08 -6.15 -22.99
CA ASN A 444 7.38 -5.69 -24.18
C ASN A 444 7.23 -6.85 -25.18
N GLY A 445 5.99 -7.10 -25.63
CA GLY A 445 5.67 -8.19 -26.55
C GLY A 445 6.31 -8.10 -27.94
N ASN A 446 6.87 -6.95 -28.30
CA ASN A 446 7.72 -6.72 -29.47
C ASN A 446 7.21 -7.36 -30.77
N GLY A 447 6.10 -6.84 -31.30
CA GLY A 447 5.49 -7.35 -32.52
C GLY A 447 4.63 -8.60 -32.32
N ASN A 448 4.22 -8.90 -31.08
CA ASN A 448 3.24 -9.93 -30.79
C ASN A 448 1.91 -9.67 -31.52
N THR A 449 1.20 -10.73 -31.89
CA THR A 449 -0.12 -10.66 -32.53
C THR A 449 -1.26 -10.97 -31.56
N GLY A 450 -0.94 -11.42 -30.35
CA GLY A 450 -1.89 -11.71 -29.29
C GLY A 450 -1.24 -11.81 -27.91
N GLY A 451 -2.08 -11.92 -26.88
CA GLY A 451 -1.64 -12.03 -25.50
C GLY A 451 -1.13 -10.73 -24.88
N THR A 452 -0.69 -10.82 -23.63
CA THR A 452 -0.15 -9.69 -22.85
C THR A 452 1.21 -10.05 -22.28
N ALA A 453 2.16 -9.13 -22.38
CA ALA A 453 3.47 -9.29 -21.75
C ALA A 453 3.30 -9.40 -20.22
N PRO A 454 4.26 -10.06 -19.53
CA PRO A 454 4.29 -10.07 -18.08
C PRO A 454 4.26 -8.65 -17.50
N GLY A 455 3.66 -8.51 -16.31
CA GLY A 455 3.68 -7.26 -15.57
C GLY A 455 5.10 -6.82 -15.21
N ALA A 456 5.32 -5.51 -15.11
CA ALA A 456 6.58 -4.97 -14.64
C ALA A 456 6.83 -5.36 -13.17
N VAL A 457 8.09 -5.60 -12.82
CA VAL A 457 8.50 -6.01 -11.47
C VAL A 457 9.69 -5.17 -11.01
N ASP A 458 9.63 -4.72 -9.76
CA ASP A 458 10.67 -3.92 -9.14
C ASP A 458 11.68 -4.78 -8.40
N PHE A 459 12.97 -4.51 -8.59
CA PHE A 459 14.06 -5.25 -7.95
C PHE A 459 15.06 -4.31 -7.28
N ASP A 460 15.54 -4.71 -6.11
CA ASP A 460 16.58 -4.01 -5.33
C ASP A 460 18.01 -4.52 -5.63
N SER A 461 18.12 -5.65 -6.34
CA SER A 461 19.40 -6.36 -6.55
C SER A 461 19.38 -7.28 -7.78
N LEU A 462 18.94 -8.52 -7.62
CA LEU A 462 18.94 -9.53 -8.67
C LEU A 462 17.55 -9.60 -9.32
N ALA A 463 17.45 -9.27 -10.60
CA ALA A 463 16.22 -9.31 -11.35
C ALA A 463 16.04 -10.67 -12.03
N GLY A 464 14.91 -11.34 -11.76
CA GLY A 464 14.53 -12.60 -12.39
C GLY A 464 13.77 -12.36 -13.70
N VAL A 465 14.22 -12.98 -14.78
CA VAL A 465 13.64 -12.84 -16.11
C VAL A 465 12.45 -13.79 -16.24
N LEU A 466 11.25 -13.24 -16.46
CA LEU A 466 10.02 -14.01 -16.56
C LEU A 466 9.89 -14.70 -17.92
N GLY A 467 9.08 -15.75 -18.00
CA GLY A 467 8.66 -16.33 -19.28
C GLY A 467 7.75 -15.38 -20.08
N PRO A 468 7.35 -15.75 -21.32
CA PRO A 468 6.53 -14.90 -22.19
C PRO A 468 5.11 -14.62 -21.65
N GLY A 469 4.68 -15.30 -20.59
CA GLY A 469 3.31 -15.21 -20.09
C GLY A 469 2.32 -15.75 -21.12
N THR A 470 1.39 -14.93 -21.57
CA THR A 470 0.38 -15.29 -22.59
C THR A 470 0.74 -14.78 -23.99
N LEU A 471 1.92 -14.19 -24.19
CA LEU A 471 2.32 -13.62 -25.47
C LEU A 471 2.31 -14.66 -26.59
N VAL A 472 1.69 -14.29 -27.71
CA VAL A 472 1.66 -15.08 -28.93
C VAL A 472 1.99 -14.19 -30.13
N ARG A 473 2.78 -14.72 -31.07
CA ARG A 473 3.01 -14.11 -32.38
C ARG A 473 2.79 -15.17 -33.45
N ASN A 474 1.75 -15.01 -34.26
CA ASN A 474 1.36 -15.99 -35.28
C ASN A 474 2.52 -16.23 -36.26
N GLY A 475 2.92 -17.49 -36.42
CA GLY A 475 4.04 -17.89 -37.27
C GLY A 475 5.42 -17.76 -36.63
N PHE A 476 5.51 -17.44 -35.33
CA PHE A 476 6.78 -17.32 -34.61
C PHE A 476 6.74 -18.00 -33.24
N GLN A 477 7.88 -18.51 -32.80
CA GLN A 477 8.09 -18.97 -31.42
C GLN A 477 8.85 -17.90 -30.63
N PHE A 478 8.45 -17.73 -29.37
CA PHE A 478 9.21 -16.94 -28.41
C PHE A 478 10.53 -17.65 -28.07
N VAL A 479 11.67 -16.99 -28.31
CA VAL A 479 13.00 -17.59 -28.07
C VAL A 479 13.77 -16.96 -26.93
N GLY A 480 13.32 -15.80 -26.44
CA GLY A 480 13.97 -15.11 -25.34
C GLY A 480 13.60 -13.64 -25.30
N TRP A 481 14.34 -12.91 -24.49
CA TRP A 481 14.21 -11.47 -24.31
C TRP A 481 15.50 -10.77 -24.73
N ASN A 482 15.40 -9.52 -25.18
CA ASN A 482 16.55 -8.70 -25.50
C ASN A 482 16.38 -7.27 -24.98
N THR A 483 17.47 -6.61 -24.59
CA THR A 483 17.42 -5.20 -24.13
C THR A 483 17.14 -4.19 -25.25
N ALA A 484 17.16 -4.62 -26.52
CA ALA A 484 16.79 -3.80 -27.67
C ALA A 484 15.74 -4.51 -28.55
N ALA A 485 14.75 -3.75 -29.03
CA ALA A 485 13.65 -4.28 -29.84
C ALA A 485 14.10 -4.94 -31.16
N ASN A 486 15.21 -4.47 -31.74
CA ASN A 486 15.81 -5.00 -32.96
C ASN A 486 16.75 -6.20 -32.74
N GLY A 487 16.88 -6.69 -31.49
CA GLY A 487 17.73 -7.84 -31.15
C GLY A 487 19.22 -7.52 -30.99
N SER A 488 19.68 -6.28 -31.20
CA SER A 488 21.12 -5.95 -31.10
C SER A 488 21.62 -5.73 -29.66
N GLY A 489 20.75 -5.87 -28.67
CA GLY A 489 21.09 -5.71 -27.25
C GLY A 489 21.57 -7.02 -26.63
N THR A 490 21.56 -7.06 -25.31
CA THR A 490 21.91 -8.25 -24.52
C THR A 490 20.71 -9.20 -24.43
N GLU A 491 20.96 -10.48 -24.70
CA GLU A 491 19.95 -11.53 -24.63
C GLU A 491 19.77 -12.09 -23.21
N TYR A 492 18.53 -12.44 -22.90
CA TYR A 492 18.13 -13.07 -21.65
C TYR A 492 17.08 -14.16 -21.87
N PHE A 493 17.25 -15.31 -21.22
CA PHE A 493 16.31 -16.41 -21.26
C PHE A 493 15.39 -16.44 -20.03
N PRO A 494 14.15 -16.94 -20.16
CA PRO A 494 13.28 -17.16 -19.00
C PRO A 494 13.97 -17.95 -17.89
N GLY A 495 13.82 -17.51 -16.64
CA GLY A 495 14.46 -18.10 -15.46
C GLY A 495 15.89 -17.61 -15.21
N GLN A 496 16.53 -16.90 -16.15
CA GLN A 496 17.81 -16.25 -15.88
C GLN A 496 17.65 -15.10 -14.88
N SER A 497 18.78 -14.73 -14.28
CA SER A 497 18.85 -13.62 -13.33
C SER A 497 20.06 -12.74 -13.63
N PHE A 498 19.89 -11.42 -13.48
CA PHE A 498 20.98 -10.46 -13.66
C PHE A 498 20.90 -9.29 -12.68
N ILE A 499 22.03 -8.63 -12.42
CA ILE A 499 22.05 -7.43 -11.58
C ILE A 499 21.50 -6.26 -12.40
N ILE A 500 20.31 -5.78 -12.03
CA ILE A 500 19.67 -4.66 -12.73
C ILE A 500 20.34 -3.32 -12.36
N GLY A 501 20.89 -2.62 -13.36
CA GLY A 501 21.64 -1.37 -13.16
C GLY A 501 20.83 -0.08 -13.31
N ALA A 502 19.68 -0.16 -13.97
CA ALA A 502 18.73 0.93 -14.22
C ALA A 502 17.38 0.31 -14.64
N ASP A 503 16.33 1.12 -14.75
CA ASP A 503 15.06 0.65 -15.33
C ASP A 503 15.31 0.08 -16.73
N THR A 504 14.86 -1.15 -16.93
CA THR A 504 15.18 -1.93 -18.13
C THR A 504 13.90 -2.45 -18.75
N THR A 505 13.75 -2.28 -20.06
CA THR A 505 12.69 -2.96 -20.82
C THR A 505 13.30 -4.09 -21.62
N LEU A 506 12.74 -5.28 -21.45
CA LEU A 506 13.07 -6.46 -22.22
C LEU A 506 12.03 -6.66 -23.32
N PHE A 507 12.50 -6.77 -24.57
CA PHE A 507 11.70 -6.94 -25.76
C PHE A 507 11.71 -8.41 -26.18
N ALA A 508 10.53 -8.98 -26.40
CA ALA A 508 10.41 -10.37 -26.82
C ALA A 508 11.16 -10.60 -28.13
N GLN A 509 11.94 -11.67 -28.18
CA GLN A 509 12.59 -12.15 -29.40
C GLN A 509 11.77 -13.30 -29.97
N TRP A 510 11.61 -13.27 -31.28
CA TRP A 510 10.74 -14.15 -32.02
C TRP A 510 11.53 -14.81 -33.14
N ALA A 511 11.62 -16.13 -33.15
CA ALA A 511 12.12 -16.88 -34.29
C ALA A 511 10.95 -17.34 -35.14
N ALA A 512 11.07 -17.25 -36.48
CA ALA A 512 10.04 -17.78 -37.37
C ALA A 512 9.93 -19.30 -37.15
N LEU A 513 8.70 -19.78 -37.03
CA LEU A 513 8.41 -21.21 -37.02
C LEU A 513 8.59 -21.72 -38.45
N VAL A 514 9.65 -22.50 -38.69
CA VAL A 514 9.80 -23.31 -39.90
C VAL A 514 9.16 -24.65 -39.59
N CYS A 515 8.01 -24.89 -40.21
CA CYS A 515 7.43 -26.21 -40.22
C CYS A 515 8.37 -27.10 -41.01
N ASP A 516 8.83 -28.18 -40.38
CA ASP A 516 9.49 -29.25 -41.07
C ASP A 516 8.47 -30.37 -41.33
N PRO A 517 7.78 -30.33 -42.48
CA PRO A 517 6.82 -31.34 -42.85
C PRO A 517 7.46 -32.70 -43.18
N GLY A 518 8.78 -32.77 -43.36
CA GLY A 518 9.53 -34.03 -43.52
C GLY A 518 9.93 -34.65 -42.19
N GLY A 519 10.05 -33.82 -41.15
CA GLY A 519 10.31 -34.27 -39.78
C GLY A 519 9.21 -35.17 -39.20
N LEU A 520 9.64 -36.07 -38.31
CA LEU A 520 8.79 -36.97 -37.54
C LEU A 520 7.80 -36.21 -36.66
N ASP A 521 6.56 -36.69 -36.58
CA ASP A 521 5.55 -36.14 -35.66
C ASP A 521 5.71 -36.72 -34.24
N PRO A 522 6.24 -35.96 -33.27
CA PRO A 522 6.50 -36.44 -31.92
C PRO A 522 5.22 -36.76 -31.13
N THR A 523 4.04 -36.37 -31.62
CA THR A 523 2.75 -36.69 -31.00
C THR A 523 2.21 -38.06 -31.42
N PHE A 524 2.88 -38.74 -32.34
CA PHE A 524 2.51 -40.04 -32.86
C PHE A 524 3.44 -41.14 -32.34
N GLY A 525 2.87 -42.21 -31.78
CA GLY A 525 3.64 -43.34 -31.25
C GLY A 525 4.73 -42.90 -30.27
N THR A 526 5.94 -43.43 -30.47
CA THR A 526 7.16 -42.98 -29.78
C THR A 526 8.00 -42.15 -30.73
N ASN A 527 7.98 -40.82 -30.56
CA ASN A 527 8.73 -39.86 -31.39
C ASN A 527 8.46 -40.00 -32.91
N GLY A 528 7.20 -40.21 -33.31
CA GLY A 528 6.80 -40.33 -34.71
C GLY A 528 6.81 -41.74 -35.27
N LYS A 529 7.23 -42.73 -34.48
CA LYS A 529 7.39 -44.13 -34.90
C LYS A 529 6.55 -45.08 -34.06
N VAL A 530 6.10 -46.15 -34.69
CA VAL A 530 5.38 -47.28 -34.08
C VAL A 530 5.97 -48.55 -34.67
N THR A 531 6.30 -49.51 -33.79
CA THR A 531 6.53 -50.89 -34.18
C THR A 531 5.43 -51.76 -33.58
N THR A 532 4.98 -52.79 -34.29
CA THR A 532 3.94 -53.70 -33.81
C THR A 532 4.22 -55.12 -34.26
N ASP A 533 4.47 -55.99 -33.28
CA ASP A 533 4.40 -57.44 -33.42
C ASP A 533 2.92 -57.87 -33.43
N ILE A 534 2.52 -58.60 -34.48
CA ILE A 534 1.20 -59.20 -34.62
C ILE A 534 1.22 -60.54 -33.91
N GLN A 535 2.04 -61.48 -34.41
CA GLN A 535 2.24 -62.80 -33.86
C GLN A 535 3.45 -63.51 -34.51
N GLY A 536 4.52 -63.71 -33.75
CA GLY A 536 5.67 -64.52 -34.20
C GLY A 536 6.76 -63.68 -34.86
N ASP A 537 7.48 -64.25 -35.84
CA ASP A 537 8.71 -63.62 -36.39
C ASP A 537 8.53 -63.05 -37.82
N PHE A 538 7.33 -63.11 -38.40
CA PHE A 538 7.05 -62.66 -39.78
C PHE A 538 5.75 -61.85 -39.88
N ASP A 539 5.88 -60.54 -39.79
CA ASP A 539 4.80 -59.57 -39.99
C ASP A 539 5.19 -58.55 -41.07
N LYS A 540 4.31 -58.37 -42.07
CA LYS A 540 4.52 -57.40 -43.16
C LYS A 540 3.32 -56.51 -43.34
N ALA A 541 3.52 -55.19 -43.35
CA ALA A 541 2.51 -54.23 -43.81
C ALA A 541 2.71 -53.94 -45.30
N ARG A 542 1.66 -54.09 -46.11
CA ARG A 542 1.73 -53.87 -47.56
C ARG A 542 0.84 -52.73 -48.04
N GLY A 543 -0.27 -52.46 -47.36
CA GLY A 543 -1.21 -51.40 -47.70
C GLY A 543 -1.63 -50.57 -46.49
N VAL A 544 -1.87 -49.28 -46.70
CA VAL A 544 -2.45 -48.38 -45.68
C VAL A 544 -3.61 -47.56 -46.26
N ALA A 545 -4.66 -47.39 -45.46
CA ALA A 545 -5.77 -46.49 -45.75
C ALA A 545 -6.20 -45.72 -44.50
N ILE A 546 -6.70 -44.50 -44.70
CA ILE A 546 -7.13 -43.61 -43.60
C ILE A 546 -8.67 -43.57 -43.55
N GLN A 547 -9.24 -43.90 -42.41
CA GLN A 547 -10.68 -43.76 -42.17
C GLN A 547 -11.06 -42.28 -42.02
N ALA A 548 -12.34 -41.96 -42.25
CA ALA A 548 -12.85 -40.59 -42.16
C ALA A 548 -12.73 -39.97 -40.75
N ASP A 549 -12.63 -40.80 -39.71
CA ASP A 549 -12.38 -40.37 -38.32
C ASP A 549 -10.88 -40.21 -37.99
N GLY A 550 -10.01 -40.41 -38.99
CA GLY A 550 -8.56 -40.30 -38.88
C GLY A 550 -7.85 -41.56 -38.42
N LYS A 551 -8.56 -42.65 -38.09
CA LYS A 551 -7.92 -43.94 -37.77
C LYS A 551 -7.20 -44.50 -38.99
N ILE A 552 -6.14 -45.25 -38.72
CA ILE A 552 -5.23 -45.79 -39.73
C ILE A 552 -5.48 -47.28 -39.82
N VAL A 553 -5.84 -47.77 -41.01
CA VAL A 553 -6.03 -49.20 -41.28
C VAL A 553 -4.83 -49.68 -42.10
N VAL A 554 -4.19 -50.75 -41.63
CA VAL A 554 -3.03 -51.36 -42.27
C VAL A 554 -3.39 -52.79 -42.64
N ALA A 555 -3.09 -53.20 -43.87
CA ALA A 555 -3.24 -54.59 -44.30
C ALA A 555 -1.91 -55.18 -44.76
N GLY A 556 -1.80 -56.48 -44.58
CA GLY A 556 -0.58 -57.20 -44.79
C GLY A 556 -0.73 -58.67 -44.48
N SER A 557 0.33 -59.27 -43.93
CA SER A 557 0.35 -60.69 -43.63
C SER A 557 1.11 -60.99 -42.34
N ALA A 558 0.67 -62.00 -41.59
CA ALA A 558 1.27 -62.43 -40.33
C ALA A 558 1.41 -63.96 -40.27
N LEU A 559 2.43 -64.46 -39.58
CA LEU A 559 2.64 -65.90 -39.39
C LEU A 559 1.78 -66.44 -38.24
N ASN A 560 0.77 -67.25 -38.56
CA ASN A 560 -0.11 -67.86 -37.55
C ASN A 560 0.36 -69.26 -37.12
N GLY A 561 1.65 -69.42 -36.88
CA GLY A 561 2.26 -70.66 -36.36
C GLY A 561 2.34 -71.86 -37.32
N ALA A 562 1.72 -71.83 -38.50
CA ALA A 562 1.79 -72.90 -39.51
C ALA A 562 1.97 -72.37 -40.95
N ASN A 563 1.27 -71.30 -41.29
CA ASN A 563 1.22 -70.62 -42.59
C ASN A 563 1.13 -69.10 -42.37
N ILE A 564 1.39 -68.35 -43.44
CA ILE A 564 1.20 -66.89 -43.46
C ILE A 564 -0.26 -66.61 -43.80
N ASP A 565 -0.95 -65.79 -43.02
CA ASP A 565 -2.36 -65.45 -43.24
C ASP A 565 -2.53 -63.93 -43.48
N PHE A 566 -3.68 -63.52 -44.04
CA PHE A 566 -4.04 -62.11 -44.14
C PHE A 566 -4.07 -61.48 -42.75
N ALA A 567 -3.51 -60.29 -42.60
CA ALA A 567 -3.58 -59.52 -41.38
C ALA A 567 -4.10 -58.10 -41.65
N VAL A 568 -5.04 -57.63 -40.83
CA VAL A 568 -5.52 -56.24 -40.84
C VAL A 568 -5.42 -55.67 -39.43
N LEU A 569 -4.80 -54.50 -39.31
CA LEU A 569 -4.63 -53.78 -38.06
C LEU A 569 -5.32 -52.43 -38.13
N ARG A 570 -5.77 -51.95 -36.98
CA ARG A 570 -6.25 -50.58 -36.85
C ARG A 570 -5.54 -49.82 -35.73
N TYR A 571 -5.07 -48.63 -36.07
CA TYR A 571 -4.46 -47.68 -35.14
C TYR A 571 -5.35 -46.46 -34.96
N ASN A 572 -5.34 -45.92 -33.74
CA ASN A 572 -5.86 -44.60 -33.43
C ASN A 572 -5.01 -43.50 -34.08
N THR A 573 -5.54 -42.28 -34.12
CA THR A 573 -4.86 -41.10 -34.67
C THR A 573 -3.53 -40.76 -33.96
N ASN A 574 -3.27 -41.30 -32.77
CA ASN A 574 -2.01 -41.11 -32.04
C ASN A 574 -1.01 -42.27 -32.25
N GLY A 575 -1.32 -43.25 -33.09
CA GLY A 575 -0.44 -44.39 -33.37
C GLY A 575 -0.56 -45.57 -32.40
N THR A 576 -1.45 -45.50 -31.40
CA THR A 576 -1.76 -46.65 -30.54
C THR A 576 -2.74 -47.60 -31.23
N LEU A 577 -2.63 -48.92 -31.00
CA LEU A 577 -3.62 -49.88 -31.50
C LEU A 577 -5.04 -49.57 -30.97
N ASP A 578 -6.03 -49.70 -31.84
CA ASP A 578 -7.44 -49.52 -31.50
C ASP A 578 -8.06 -50.83 -31.03
N THR A 579 -8.13 -51.02 -29.71
CA THR A 579 -8.69 -52.22 -29.08
C THR A 579 -10.20 -52.41 -29.30
N SER A 580 -10.90 -51.46 -29.91
CA SER A 580 -12.28 -51.67 -30.36
C SER A 580 -12.38 -52.43 -31.69
N PHE A 581 -11.26 -52.67 -32.36
CA PHE A 581 -11.15 -53.45 -33.58
C PHE A 581 -10.69 -54.87 -33.25
N ASP A 582 -11.53 -55.87 -33.49
CA ASP A 582 -11.32 -57.30 -33.19
C ASP A 582 -10.85 -57.59 -31.73
N GLY A 583 -11.09 -56.65 -30.81
CA GLY A 583 -10.77 -56.76 -29.37
C GLY A 583 -9.35 -56.33 -28.98
N ASP A 584 -8.37 -56.40 -29.87
CA ASP A 584 -6.96 -56.07 -29.58
C ASP A 584 -6.27 -55.19 -30.64
N GLY A 585 -7.02 -54.77 -31.66
CA GLY A 585 -6.55 -53.96 -32.78
C GLY A 585 -6.09 -54.75 -33.99
N LYS A 586 -6.15 -56.09 -33.98
CA LYS A 586 -5.59 -56.96 -35.02
C LYS A 586 -6.57 -58.07 -35.41
N ALA A 587 -6.75 -58.28 -36.71
CA ALA A 587 -7.52 -59.39 -37.26
C ALA A 587 -6.62 -60.24 -38.17
N ILE A 588 -6.44 -61.52 -37.83
CA ILE A 588 -5.70 -62.50 -38.65
C ILE A 588 -6.72 -63.43 -39.30
N THR A 589 -6.66 -63.58 -40.62
CA THR A 589 -7.67 -64.27 -41.41
C THR A 589 -7.06 -65.29 -42.35
N PRO A 590 -7.15 -66.60 -42.05
CA PRO A 590 -6.88 -67.63 -43.04
C PRO A 590 -7.98 -67.57 -44.12
N VAL A 591 -7.57 -67.36 -45.37
CA VAL A 591 -8.44 -67.34 -46.54
C VAL A 591 -8.63 -68.77 -47.04
N LEU A 592 -7.52 -69.45 -47.32
CA LEU A 592 -7.48 -70.87 -47.68
C LEU A 592 -6.65 -71.66 -46.65
N SER A 593 -6.15 -72.83 -47.03
CA SER A 593 -5.41 -73.73 -46.13
C SER A 593 -3.88 -73.58 -46.21
N SER A 594 -3.38 -72.64 -47.02
CA SER A 594 -1.94 -72.42 -47.25
C SER A 594 -1.61 -70.94 -47.02
N ASP A 595 -0.55 -70.39 -47.62
CA ASP A 595 -0.18 -69.00 -47.36
C ASP A 595 -1.13 -68.05 -48.10
N ASP A 596 -1.54 -66.98 -47.43
CA ASP A 596 -2.43 -65.95 -47.93
C ASP A 596 -1.79 -64.58 -47.62
N LEU A 597 -1.56 -63.74 -48.64
CA LEU A 597 -0.90 -62.45 -48.47
C LEU A 597 -1.82 -61.30 -48.89
N ALA A 598 -2.18 -60.41 -47.97
CA ALA A 598 -2.83 -59.16 -48.32
C ALA A 598 -1.78 -58.15 -48.81
N LEU A 599 -1.98 -57.60 -50.00
CA LEU A 599 -1.06 -56.64 -50.63
C LEU A 599 -1.63 -55.22 -50.65
N ALA A 600 -2.96 -55.06 -50.56
CA ALA A 600 -3.61 -53.76 -50.60
C ALA A 600 -4.85 -53.69 -49.71
N VAL A 601 -5.25 -52.46 -49.36
CA VAL A 601 -6.45 -52.18 -48.57
C VAL A 601 -7.17 -50.94 -49.07
N ALA A 602 -8.50 -50.98 -49.06
CA ALA A 602 -9.36 -49.84 -49.32
C ALA A 602 -10.54 -49.81 -48.33
N ILE A 603 -11.11 -48.63 -48.13
CA ILE A 603 -12.23 -48.42 -47.21
C ILE A 603 -13.46 -48.03 -48.03
N GLN A 604 -14.56 -48.76 -47.85
CA GLN A 604 -15.85 -48.44 -48.47
C GLN A 604 -16.50 -47.23 -47.77
N PRO A 605 -17.41 -46.49 -48.44
CA PRO A 605 -18.09 -45.33 -47.85
C PRO A 605 -18.89 -45.60 -46.57
N ASP A 606 -19.31 -46.85 -46.34
CA ASP A 606 -19.99 -47.29 -45.12
C ASP A 606 -19.02 -47.63 -43.97
N GLY A 607 -17.71 -47.48 -44.20
CA GLY A 607 -16.64 -47.74 -43.24
C GLY A 607 -16.13 -49.18 -43.23
N LYS A 608 -16.70 -50.09 -44.02
CA LYS A 608 -16.18 -51.46 -44.17
C LYS A 608 -14.80 -51.43 -44.83
N ILE A 609 -13.97 -52.40 -44.47
CA ILE A 609 -12.58 -52.49 -44.91
C ILE A 609 -12.47 -53.67 -45.88
N VAL A 610 -11.86 -53.43 -47.04
CA VAL A 610 -11.62 -54.44 -48.07
C VAL A 610 -10.11 -54.63 -48.21
N ALA A 611 -9.61 -55.82 -47.90
CA ALA A 611 -8.23 -56.21 -48.15
C ALA A 611 -8.17 -57.13 -49.37
N ALA A 612 -7.18 -56.92 -50.24
CA ALA A 612 -6.99 -57.71 -51.45
C ALA A 612 -5.55 -58.19 -51.58
N GLY A 613 -5.38 -59.34 -52.21
CA GLY A 613 -4.11 -60.05 -52.31
C GLY A 613 -4.28 -61.38 -53.03
N PHE A 614 -3.54 -62.39 -52.62
CA PHE A 614 -3.69 -63.74 -53.18
C PHE A 614 -3.68 -64.80 -52.08
N ALA A 615 -4.30 -65.94 -52.40
CA ALA A 615 -4.38 -67.11 -51.54
C ALA A 615 -3.83 -68.33 -52.30
N ILE A 616 -2.97 -69.12 -51.66
CA ILE A 616 -2.39 -70.31 -52.30
C ILE A 616 -3.39 -71.47 -52.28
N ASN A 617 -3.73 -71.97 -53.47
CA ASN A 617 -4.66 -73.08 -53.70
C ASN A 617 -3.97 -74.22 -54.46
N VAL A 618 -3.44 -75.22 -53.73
CA VAL A 618 -2.80 -76.45 -54.25
C VAL A 618 -1.94 -76.22 -55.51
N GLY A 619 -0.90 -75.39 -55.37
CA GLY A 619 0.13 -75.19 -56.40
C GLY A 619 -0.12 -74.02 -57.37
N THR A 620 -1.21 -73.27 -57.19
CA THR A 620 -1.46 -71.99 -57.89
C THR A 620 -1.87 -70.91 -56.90
N ASP A 621 -1.59 -69.66 -57.25
CA ASP A 621 -2.05 -68.48 -56.52
C ASP A 621 -3.38 -68.02 -57.13
N ASP A 622 -4.41 -67.77 -56.31
CA ASP A 622 -5.70 -67.23 -56.77
C ASP A 622 -5.91 -65.83 -56.17
N PHE A 623 -6.59 -64.91 -56.90
CA PHE A 623 -6.99 -63.61 -56.33
C PHE A 623 -7.81 -63.85 -55.06
N ALA A 624 -7.51 -63.10 -54.00
CA ALA A 624 -8.22 -63.18 -52.72
C ALA A 624 -8.67 -61.79 -52.27
N VAL A 625 -9.93 -61.69 -51.83
CA VAL A 625 -10.52 -60.45 -51.32
C VAL A 625 -11.28 -60.76 -50.04
N VAL A 626 -10.93 -60.05 -48.96
CA VAL A 626 -11.58 -60.19 -47.66
C VAL A 626 -12.24 -58.89 -47.26
N ARG A 627 -13.49 -58.96 -46.79
CA ARG A 627 -14.22 -57.79 -46.27
C ARG A 627 -14.48 -57.90 -44.78
N TYR A 628 -14.11 -56.85 -44.06
CA TYR A 628 -14.30 -56.68 -42.63
C TYR A 628 -15.34 -55.59 -42.35
N ASN A 629 -16.13 -55.78 -41.30
CA ASN A 629 -16.97 -54.75 -40.71
C ASN A 629 -16.10 -53.67 -40.05
N THR A 630 -16.73 -52.55 -39.68
CA THR A 630 -16.05 -51.43 -38.98
C THR A 630 -15.46 -51.82 -37.62
N ASP A 631 -15.87 -52.94 -37.04
CA ASP A 631 -15.34 -53.45 -35.76
C ASP A 631 -14.24 -54.51 -35.95
N GLY A 632 -13.84 -54.81 -37.19
CA GLY A 632 -12.81 -55.81 -37.50
C GLY A 632 -13.31 -57.24 -37.64
N SER A 633 -14.59 -57.51 -37.34
CA SER A 633 -15.18 -58.82 -37.62
C SER A 633 -15.37 -59.04 -39.13
N LEU A 634 -15.25 -60.28 -39.61
CA LEU A 634 -15.56 -60.62 -41.00
C LEU A 634 -17.02 -60.27 -41.35
N ASP A 635 -17.25 -59.76 -42.56
CA ASP A 635 -18.60 -59.43 -43.04
C ASP A 635 -19.26 -60.65 -43.71
N PRO A 636 -20.21 -61.35 -43.05
CA PRO A 636 -20.84 -62.54 -43.61
C PRO A 636 -21.75 -62.24 -44.81
N THR A 637 -22.01 -60.98 -45.13
CA THR A 637 -22.78 -60.59 -46.33
C THR A 637 -21.92 -60.54 -47.60
N PHE A 638 -20.59 -60.70 -47.47
CA PHE A 638 -19.64 -60.77 -48.56
C PHE A 638 -19.23 -62.23 -48.79
N ASP A 639 -19.57 -62.80 -49.94
CA ASP A 639 -19.33 -64.20 -50.29
C ASP A 639 -19.67 -65.22 -49.17
N SER A 640 -20.72 -64.92 -48.39
CA SER A 640 -21.27 -65.68 -47.27
C SER A 640 -20.43 -65.80 -45.99
N ASP A 641 -19.11 -65.63 -46.05
CA ASP A 641 -18.20 -65.77 -44.89
C ASP A 641 -17.17 -64.63 -44.75
N GLY A 642 -17.25 -63.62 -45.61
CA GLY A 642 -16.34 -62.48 -45.64
C GLY A 642 -15.16 -62.64 -46.61
N LYS A 643 -14.99 -63.78 -47.28
CA LYS A 643 -13.80 -64.12 -48.07
C LYS A 643 -14.21 -64.58 -49.46
N ALA A 644 -13.66 -63.94 -50.50
CA ALA A 644 -13.87 -64.32 -51.88
C ALA A 644 -12.55 -64.69 -52.55
N THR A 645 -12.53 -65.78 -53.31
CA THR A 645 -11.36 -66.19 -54.13
C THR A 645 -11.75 -66.31 -55.60
N PHE A 646 -10.85 -65.93 -56.50
CA PHE A 646 -11.09 -65.93 -57.94
C PHE A 646 -9.92 -66.56 -58.67
N ASN A 647 -10.17 -67.74 -59.22
CA ASN A 647 -9.31 -68.36 -60.21
C ASN A 647 -9.69 -67.81 -61.59
N ILE A 648 -8.90 -66.86 -62.09
CA ILE A 648 -9.17 -66.15 -63.33
C ILE A 648 -8.73 -67.02 -64.51
N VAL A 649 -7.51 -67.56 -64.43
CA VAL A 649 -6.98 -68.50 -65.42
C VAL A 649 -6.72 -69.85 -64.75
N PRO A 650 -7.52 -70.89 -65.07
CA PRO A 650 -7.34 -72.21 -64.48
C PRO A 650 -5.91 -72.73 -64.60
N THR A 651 -5.38 -73.26 -63.50
CA THR A 651 -4.05 -73.89 -63.38
C THR A 651 -2.83 -72.97 -63.46
N PHE A 652 -3.05 -71.65 -63.48
CA PHE A 652 -1.98 -70.65 -63.46
C PHE A 652 -2.15 -69.67 -62.31
N ASN A 653 -1.14 -68.85 -62.07
CA ASN A 653 -1.12 -67.90 -60.97
C ASN A 653 -1.88 -66.62 -61.34
N ASP A 654 -2.74 -66.20 -60.41
CA ASP A 654 -3.47 -64.95 -60.42
C ASP A 654 -3.14 -64.21 -59.12
N ILE A 655 -2.43 -63.08 -59.24
CA ILE A 655 -2.02 -62.27 -58.07
C ILE A 655 -2.68 -60.90 -58.14
N ALA A 656 -3.54 -60.60 -57.15
CA ALA A 656 -4.05 -59.25 -56.94
C ALA A 656 -3.06 -58.44 -56.11
N THR A 657 -2.73 -57.25 -56.59
CA THR A 657 -1.74 -56.35 -55.98
C THR A 657 -2.39 -55.08 -55.44
N ALA A 658 -3.57 -54.72 -55.94
CA ALA A 658 -4.21 -53.44 -55.65
C ALA A 658 -5.73 -53.54 -55.58
N VAL A 659 -6.35 -52.69 -54.74
CA VAL A 659 -7.80 -52.55 -54.63
C VAL A 659 -8.20 -51.08 -54.51
N ALA A 660 -9.30 -50.70 -55.17
CA ALA A 660 -9.92 -49.39 -55.04
C ALA A 660 -11.44 -49.49 -55.08
N ILE A 661 -12.12 -48.47 -54.55
CA ILE A 661 -13.58 -48.42 -54.48
C ILE A 661 -14.10 -47.39 -55.48
N GLN A 662 -15.02 -47.79 -56.35
CA GLN A 662 -15.71 -46.86 -57.26
C GLN A 662 -16.75 -46.01 -56.50
N PRO A 663 -17.12 -44.83 -57.02
CA PRO A 663 -18.12 -43.95 -56.37
C PRO A 663 -19.49 -44.59 -56.12
N ASP A 664 -19.85 -45.64 -56.87
CA ASP A 664 -21.08 -46.43 -56.70
C ASP A 664 -20.95 -47.56 -55.66
N GLY A 665 -19.80 -47.66 -55.00
CA GLY A 665 -19.50 -48.65 -53.97
C GLY A 665 -19.00 -50.00 -54.50
N LYS A 666 -18.86 -50.18 -55.82
CA LYS A 666 -18.26 -51.39 -56.40
C LYS A 666 -16.76 -51.46 -56.11
N ILE A 667 -16.26 -52.68 -55.93
CA ILE A 667 -14.86 -52.93 -55.57
C ILE A 667 -14.12 -53.30 -56.84
N VAL A 668 -13.05 -52.59 -57.16
CA VAL A 668 -12.17 -52.87 -58.30
C VAL A 668 -10.86 -53.42 -57.76
N VAL A 669 -10.46 -54.59 -58.24
CA VAL A 669 -9.22 -55.27 -57.86
C VAL A 669 -8.36 -55.44 -59.09
N ALA A 670 -7.10 -55.07 -59.01
CA ALA A 670 -6.14 -55.15 -60.11
C ALA A 670 -4.91 -55.95 -59.70
N GLY A 671 -4.26 -56.53 -60.70
CA GLY A 671 -3.08 -57.35 -60.54
C GLY A 671 -2.68 -57.95 -61.88
N PHE A 672 -2.27 -59.21 -61.86
CA PHE A 672 -1.93 -59.93 -63.08
C PHE A 672 -2.39 -61.38 -63.05
N SER A 673 -2.59 -61.91 -64.25
CA SER A 673 -2.93 -63.31 -64.48
C SER A 673 -1.93 -63.91 -65.46
N ASN A 674 -1.41 -65.09 -65.11
CA ASN A 674 -0.58 -65.86 -66.02
C ASN A 674 -1.47 -66.67 -66.98
N ASN A 675 -1.30 -66.47 -68.28
CA ASN A 675 -2.11 -67.13 -69.31
C ASN A 675 -1.46 -68.43 -69.86
N GLY A 676 -0.32 -68.84 -69.28
CA GLY A 676 0.50 -69.98 -69.67
C GLY A 676 1.67 -69.66 -70.60
N SER A 677 1.74 -68.45 -71.16
CA SER A 677 2.92 -67.92 -71.86
C SER A 677 3.59 -66.78 -71.12
N ASP A 678 2.79 -65.85 -70.59
CA ASP A 678 3.19 -64.59 -69.99
C ASP A 678 2.15 -64.11 -68.97
N GLU A 679 2.52 -63.11 -68.20
CA GLU A 679 1.63 -62.39 -67.27
C GLU A 679 0.96 -61.22 -67.99
N ASP A 680 -0.34 -61.03 -67.79
CA ASP A 680 -1.11 -59.90 -68.35
C ASP A 680 -1.74 -59.07 -67.23
N PHE A 681 -1.96 -57.76 -67.48
CA PHE A 681 -2.76 -56.93 -66.58
C PHE A 681 -4.17 -57.53 -66.46
N THR A 682 -4.60 -57.80 -65.23
CA THR A 682 -5.94 -58.28 -64.93
C THR A 682 -6.65 -57.32 -63.97
N VAL A 683 -7.87 -56.94 -64.31
CA VAL A 683 -8.76 -56.14 -63.48
C VAL A 683 -10.10 -56.86 -63.34
N ILE A 684 -10.54 -57.06 -62.10
CA ILE A 684 -11.88 -57.56 -61.80
C ILE A 684 -12.70 -56.51 -61.08
N ARG A 685 -14.03 -56.59 -61.23
CA ARG A 685 -14.96 -55.78 -60.45
C ARG A 685 -15.93 -56.67 -59.69
N LEU A 686 -16.09 -56.38 -58.41
CA LEU A 686 -17.00 -57.07 -57.52
C LEU A 686 -18.20 -56.20 -57.16
N THR A 687 -19.32 -56.89 -56.97
CA THR A 687 -20.53 -56.35 -56.36
C THR A 687 -20.37 -56.16 -54.86
N ASP A 688 -21.36 -55.52 -54.24
CA ASP A 688 -21.46 -55.31 -52.80
C ASP A 688 -21.63 -56.62 -52.00
N VAL A 689 -21.94 -57.74 -52.66
CA VAL A 689 -22.00 -59.08 -52.04
C VAL A 689 -20.77 -59.93 -52.34
N GLY A 690 -19.75 -59.38 -53.00
CA GLY A 690 -18.49 -60.08 -53.29
C GLY A 690 -18.48 -60.94 -54.54
N ALA A 691 -19.58 -61.03 -55.28
CA ALA A 691 -19.62 -61.71 -56.58
C ALA A 691 -19.06 -60.82 -57.71
N LEU A 692 -18.45 -61.43 -58.73
CA LEU A 692 -18.05 -60.75 -59.98
C LEU A 692 -19.23 -59.98 -60.58
N ASP A 693 -18.99 -58.73 -61.00
CA ASP A 693 -20.01 -57.85 -61.57
C ASP A 693 -20.18 -58.08 -63.07
N PRO A 694 -21.30 -58.69 -63.53
CA PRO A 694 -21.50 -58.99 -64.95
C PRO A 694 -21.65 -57.74 -65.83
N THR A 695 -21.82 -56.54 -65.24
CA THR A 695 -21.86 -55.28 -66.00
C THR A 695 -20.47 -54.73 -66.33
N PHE A 696 -19.41 -55.32 -65.78
CA PHE A 696 -18.02 -54.97 -66.07
C PHE A 696 -17.47 -55.92 -67.14
N ASN A 697 -17.16 -55.39 -68.33
CA ASN A 697 -16.66 -56.15 -69.49
C ASN A 697 -17.42 -57.49 -69.73
N ALA A 698 -18.73 -57.48 -69.50
CA ALA A 698 -19.69 -58.60 -69.61
C ALA A 698 -19.53 -59.78 -68.62
N ILE A 699 -18.36 -59.99 -68.01
CA ILE A 699 -18.11 -61.16 -67.13
C ILE A 699 -17.50 -60.81 -65.77
N GLY A 700 -17.29 -59.52 -65.48
CA GLY A 700 -16.63 -59.08 -64.25
C GLY A 700 -15.11 -59.00 -64.32
N ILE A 701 -14.50 -59.36 -65.46
CA ILE A 701 -13.06 -59.54 -65.63
C ILE A 701 -12.61 -58.85 -66.93
N THR A 702 -11.48 -58.16 -66.86
CA THR A 702 -10.75 -57.60 -68.01
C THR A 702 -9.29 -57.98 -67.88
N THR A 703 -8.78 -58.79 -68.82
CA THR A 703 -7.36 -59.16 -68.92
C THR A 703 -6.81 -58.71 -70.28
N PHE A 704 -5.65 -58.05 -70.27
CA PHE A 704 -5.03 -57.52 -71.48
C PHE A 704 -3.53 -57.31 -71.31
N PRO A 705 -2.71 -57.53 -72.35
CA PRO A 705 -1.33 -57.08 -72.36
C PRO A 705 -1.25 -55.57 -72.57
N ILE A 706 -0.23 -54.94 -71.98
CA ILE A 706 0.24 -53.62 -72.40
C ILE A 706 1.07 -53.78 -73.67
N GLN A 707 2.00 -54.76 -73.70
CA GLN A 707 2.78 -55.09 -74.88
C GLN A 707 2.67 -56.58 -75.28
N SER A 708 3.74 -57.36 -75.23
CA SER A 708 3.76 -58.74 -75.77
C SER A 708 4.54 -59.74 -74.91
N ASN A 709 4.96 -59.33 -73.71
CA ASN A 709 5.63 -60.17 -72.72
C ASN A 709 4.99 -59.87 -71.35
N ASN A 710 5.66 -60.23 -70.26
CA ASN A 710 5.08 -60.08 -68.92
C ASN A 710 4.72 -58.63 -68.60
N ASP A 711 3.45 -58.45 -68.25
CA ASP A 711 2.82 -57.21 -67.87
C ASP A 711 2.14 -57.44 -66.52
N ALA A 712 2.53 -56.69 -65.49
CA ALA A 712 1.90 -56.80 -64.18
C ALA A 712 1.41 -55.44 -63.66
N ALA A 713 0.13 -55.36 -63.32
CA ALA A 713 -0.42 -54.20 -62.62
C ALA A 713 -0.02 -54.28 -61.15
N ASN A 714 0.54 -53.19 -60.61
CA ASN A 714 0.88 -53.05 -59.19
C ASN A 714 -0.08 -52.13 -58.45
N ALA A 715 -0.82 -51.28 -59.16
CA ALA A 715 -1.66 -50.26 -58.57
C ALA A 715 -2.91 -49.95 -59.39
N VAL A 716 -3.95 -49.51 -58.70
CA VAL A 716 -5.22 -49.07 -59.29
C VAL A 716 -5.72 -47.80 -58.61
N ALA A 717 -6.22 -46.85 -59.40
CA ALA A 717 -6.86 -45.64 -58.92
C ALA A 717 -8.11 -45.32 -59.73
N ILE A 718 -9.10 -44.69 -59.10
CA ILE A 718 -10.39 -44.35 -59.72
C ILE A 718 -10.46 -42.85 -59.97
N GLN A 719 -10.72 -42.46 -61.22
CA GLN A 719 -10.98 -41.07 -61.60
C GLN A 719 -12.36 -40.63 -61.10
N SER A 720 -12.54 -39.32 -60.94
CA SER A 720 -13.81 -38.73 -60.47
C SER A 720 -15.01 -39.00 -61.40
N ASP A 721 -14.76 -39.30 -62.68
CA ASP A 721 -15.76 -39.73 -63.65
C ASP A 721 -16.03 -41.25 -63.64
N GLY A 722 -15.40 -41.98 -62.72
CA GLY A 722 -15.54 -43.42 -62.54
C GLY A 722 -14.65 -44.28 -63.44
N LYS A 723 -13.83 -43.69 -64.32
CA LYS A 723 -12.82 -44.44 -65.08
C LYS A 723 -11.74 -45.01 -64.15
N ILE A 724 -11.11 -46.09 -64.59
CA ILE A 724 -10.15 -46.87 -63.79
C ILE A 724 -8.79 -46.73 -64.43
N VAL A 725 -7.79 -46.29 -63.67
CA VAL A 725 -6.40 -46.23 -64.09
C VAL A 725 -5.64 -47.33 -63.38
N VAL A 726 -4.92 -48.15 -64.13
CA VAL A 726 -4.03 -49.19 -63.61
C VAL A 726 -2.60 -48.90 -64.05
N ALA A 727 -1.65 -49.10 -63.15
CA ALA A 727 -0.23 -48.86 -63.40
C ALA A 727 0.61 -50.02 -62.86
N GLY A 728 1.75 -50.25 -63.51
CA GLY A 728 2.62 -51.37 -63.23
C GLY A 728 3.86 -51.36 -64.11
N TYR A 729 4.31 -52.54 -64.52
CA TYR A 729 5.36 -52.66 -65.53
C TYR A 729 4.88 -53.42 -66.77
N THR A 730 5.54 -53.15 -67.90
CA THR A 730 5.43 -53.93 -69.14
C THR A 730 6.82 -54.32 -69.62
N GLU A 731 7.00 -55.55 -70.08
CA GLU A 731 8.29 -56.02 -70.59
C GLU A 731 8.48 -55.71 -72.08
N THR A 732 9.33 -54.71 -72.37
CA THR A 732 9.72 -54.31 -73.72
C THR A 732 11.06 -54.96 -74.08
N GLY A 733 11.01 -56.18 -74.63
CA GLY A 733 12.21 -56.95 -74.94
C GLY A 733 12.78 -57.66 -73.72
N SER A 734 13.83 -57.12 -73.09
CA SER A 734 14.41 -57.68 -71.85
C SER A 734 14.47 -56.67 -70.70
N GLN A 735 13.79 -55.54 -70.85
CA GLN A 735 13.71 -54.44 -69.88
C GLN A 735 12.25 -54.24 -69.50
N LYS A 736 12.01 -53.81 -68.27
CA LYS A 736 10.70 -53.37 -67.80
C LYS A 736 10.55 -51.87 -68.02
N ASP A 737 9.40 -51.44 -68.52
CA ASP A 737 9.01 -50.04 -68.63
C ASP A 737 7.75 -49.76 -67.80
N PHE A 738 7.47 -48.49 -67.46
CA PHE A 738 6.20 -48.13 -66.83
C PHE A 738 5.05 -48.46 -67.77
N GLY A 739 4.17 -49.37 -67.35
CA GLY A 739 2.92 -49.69 -68.05
C GLY A 739 1.76 -48.98 -67.36
N VAL A 740 0.99 -48.18 -68.11
CA VAL A 740 -0.23 -47.54 -67.60
C VAL A 740 -1.37 -47.78 -68.57
N ALA A 741 -2.53 -48.16 -68.06
CA ALA A 741 -3.75 -48.28 -68.86
C ALA A 741 -4.92 -47.61 -68.19
N ARG A 742 -5.86 -47.13 -69.01
CA ARG A 742 -7.14 -46.62 -68.57
C ARG A 742 -8.29 -47.45 -69.12
N LEU A 743 -9.15 -47.90 -68.22
CA LEU A 743 -10.43 -48.50 -68.54
C LEU A 743 -11.54 -47.48 -68.33
N THR A 744 -12.58 -47.59 -69.15
CA THR A 744 -13.88 -46.98 -68.89
C THR A 744 -14.45 -47.47 -67.55
N SER A 745 -15.47 -46.77 -67.04
CA SER A 745 -16.17 -47.18 -65.82
C SER A 745 -16.86 -48.55 -65.92
N THR A 746 -16.96 -49.15 -67.11
CA THR A 746 -17.49 -50.51 -67.35
C THR A 746 -16.40 -51.53 -67.68
N GLY A 747 -15.12 -51.19 -67.53
CA GLY A 747 -14.02 -52.15 -67.66
C GLY A 747 -13.49 -52.41 -69.07
N VAL A 748 -13.95 -51.65 -70.07
CA VAL A 748 -13.41 -51.71 -71.43
C VAL A 748 -12.26 -50.70 -71.55
N LEU A 749 -11.15 -51.06 -72.23
CA LEU A 749 -10.06 -50.13 -72.54
C LEU A 749 -10.59 -48.82 -73.14
N ASP A 750 -10.11 -47.68 -72.62
CA ASP A 750 -10.58 -46.35 -72.99
C ASP A 750 -9.78 -45.80 -74.20
N PRO A 751 -10.35 -45.78 -75.41
CA PRO A 751 -9.63 -45.32 -76.61
C PRO A 751 -9.32 -43.82 -76.59
N SER A 752 -9.84 -43.06 -75.63
CA SER A 752 -9.46 -41.64 -75.44
C SER A 752 -8.14 -41.46 -74.68
N PHE A 753 -7.53 -42.54 -74.20
CA PHE A 753 -6.24 -42.55 -73.53
C PHE A 753 -5.19 -43.21 -74.43
N ASP A 754 -4.21 -42.45 -74.87
CA ASP A 754 -3.16 -42.86 -75.83
C ASP A 754 -3.68 -43.67 -77.05
N PHE A 755 -4.85 -43.27 -77.56
CA PHE A 755 -5.60 -43.87 -78.69
C PHE A 755 -6.15 -45.29 -78.51
N ASP A 756 -5.55 -46.14 -77.69
CA ASP A 756 -5.95 -47.54 -77.53
C ASP A 756 -6.15 -48.00 -76.06
N GLY A 757 -6.04 -47.05 -75.13
CA GLY A 757 -6.27 -47.25 -73.71
C GLY A 757 -5.03 -47.57 -72.90
N LYS A 758 -3.83 -47.65 -73.49
CA LYS A 758 -2.60 -48.06 -72.81
C LYS A 758 -1.36 -47.31 -73.30
N VAL A 759 -0.39 -47.13 -72.42
CA VAL A 759 0.89 -46.47 -72.70
C VAL A 759 2.02 -47.20 -72.00
N ALA A 760 3.17 -47.29 -72.67
CA ALA A 760 4.42 -47.78 -72.12
C ALA A 760 5.47 -46.66 -72.17
N SER A 761 6.09 -46.36 -71.04
CA SER A 761 7.09 -45.28 -70.93
C SER A 761 8.34 -45.76 -70.20
N SER A 762 9.49 -45.73 -70.88
CA SER A 762 10.80 -45.87 -70.24
C SER A 762 11.21 -44.56 -69.57
N ILE A 763 12.04 -44.59 -68.53
CA ILE A 763 12.65 -43.42 -67.85
C ILE A 763 14.16 -43.46 -68.07
N LYS A 764 14.80 -44.58 -67.71
CA LYS A 764 16.24 -44.81 -67.85
C LYS A 764 16.49 -45.93 -68.88
N VAL A 765 17.73 -46.42 -68.93
CA VAL A 765 18.16 -47.50 -69.85
C VAL A 765 17.99 -48.91 -69.27
N GLY A 766 17.63 -49.02 -67.98
CA GLY A 766 17.41 -50.26 -67.27
C GLY A 766 15.92 -50.53 -67.04
N ASP A 767 15.61 -51.31 -65.99
CA ASP A 767 14.23 -51.59 -65.58
C ASP A 767 13.59 -50.37 -64.90
N ASP A 768 12.43 -49.97 -65.39
CA ASP A 768 11.55 -48.95 -64.82
C ASP A 768 10.22 -49.61 -64.44
N ILE A 769 9.85 -49.54 -63.15
CA ILE A 769 8.64 -50.20 -62.63
C ILE A 769 7.78 -49.17 -61.91
N ALA A 770 6.53 -48.99 -62.36
CA ALA A 770 5.55 -48.26 -61.56
C ALA A 770 5.00 -49.19 -60.47
N ASN A 771 5.11 -48.77 -59.22
CA ASN A 771 4.57 -49.51 -58.07
C ASN A 771 3.25 -48.91 -57.57
N SER A 772 2.99 -47.64 -57.89
CA SER A 772 1.82 -46.92 -57.39
C SER A 772 1.32 -45.87 -58.39
N VAL A 773 0.04 -45.51 -58.29
CA VAL A 773 -0.58 -44.48 -59.13
C VAL A 773 -1.54 -43.61 -58.31
N ALA A 774 -1.49 -42.30 -58.55
CA ALA A 774 -2.40 -41.32 -57.98
C ALA A 774 -2.95 -40.38 -59.06
N ILE A 775 -4.17 -39.87 -58.83
CA ILE A 775 -4.86 -38.98 -59.76
C ILE A 775 -4.98 -37.60 -59.13
N GLN A 776 -4.41 -36.59 -59.80
CA GLN A 776 -4.49 -35.20 -59.35
C GLN A 776 -5.91 -34.63 -59.58
N PRO A 777 -6.33 -33.60 -58.82
CA PRO A 777 -7.67 -33.00 -58.97
C PRO A 777 -7.97 -32.43 -60.37
N ASP A 778 -6.95 -32.09 -61.14
CA ASP A 778 -7.07 -31.63 -62.53
C ASP A 778 -7.21 -32.79 -63.55
N GLY A 779 -7.21 -34.04 -63.08
CA GLY A 779 -7.36 -35.24 -63.89
C GLY A 779 -6.06 -35.81 -64.43
N LYS A 780 -4.89 -35.20 -64.12
CA LYS A 780 -3.58 -35.76 -64.47
C LYS A 780 -3.25 -36.98 -63.62
N ILE A 781 -2.46 -37.87 -64.17
CA ILE A 781 -2.13 -39.18 -63.58
C ILE A 781 -0.64 -39.18 -63.24
N VAL A 782 -0.30 -39.47 -61.99
CA VAL A 782 1.08 -39.61 -61.53
C VAL A 782 1.32 -41.09 -61.22
N ALA A 783 2.15 -41.75 -62.02
CA ALA A 783 2.64 -43.09 -61.74
C ALA A 783 4.04 -42.98 -61.12
N ALA A 784 4.29 -43.68 -60.02
CA ALA A 784 5.58 -43.63 -59.34
C ALA A 784 6.10 -45.02 -58.98
N GLY A 785 7.41 -45.15 -58.89
CA GLY A 785 8.07 -46.37 -58.52
C GLY A 785 9.59 -46.23 -58.54
N LEU A 786 10.26 -47.12 -59.27
CA LEU A 786 11.72 -47.11 -59.41
C LEU A 786 12.15 -46.92 -60.87
N ALA A 787 13.32 -46.33 -61.07
CA ALA A 787 14.03 -46.33 -62.35
C ALA A 787 15.46 -46.84 -62.14
N ARG A 788 15.92 -47.77 -62.99
CA ARG A 788 17.26 -48.38 -62.90
C ARG A 788 18.20 -47.84 -63.98
N ASP A 789 19.42 -47.49 -63.59
CA ASP A 789 20.50 -47.16 -64.52
C ASP A 789 21.09 -48.41 -65.20
N SER A 790 22.11 -48.24 -66.06
CA SER A 790 22.88 -49.36 -66.64
C SER A 790 23.71 -50.18 -65.61
N GLY A 791 23.66 -49.82 -64.32
CA GLY A 791 24.34 -50.48 -63.20
C GLY A 791 23.34 -51.13 -62.21
N PRO A 792 23.77 -51.54 -61.00
CA PRO A 792 22.85 -52.07 -59.99
C PRO A 792 21.93 -50.98 -59.38
N ASP A 793 22.28 -49.71 -59.59
CA ASP A 793 21.69 -48.56 -58.89
C ASP A 793 20.24 -48.28 -59.35
N THR A 794 19.37 -48.03 -58.36
CA THR A 794 17.95 -47.72 -58.55
C THR A 794 17.61 -46.42 -57.82
N ASP A 795 16.74 -45.60 -58.43
CA ASP A 795 16.28 -44.33 -57.83
C ASP A 795 14.75 -44.30 -57.74
N PHE A 796 14.19 -43.48 -56.85
CA PHE A 796 12.76 -43.16 -56.90
C PHE A 796 12.47 -42.45 -58.23
N ALA A 797 11.36 -42.83 -58.86
CA ALA A 797 10.97 -42.25 -60.13
C ALA A 797 9.47 -41.97 -60.20
N ALA A 798 9.08 -40.96 -60.98
CA ALA A 798 7.69 -40.70 -61.29
C ALA A 798 7.52 -40.18 -62.72
N ILE A 799 6.39 -40.53 -63.33
CA ILE A 799 5.94 -40.00 -64.61
C ILE A 799 4.56 -39.37 -64.41
N ARG A 800 4.35 -38.19 -64.99
CA ARG A 800 3.03 -37.58 -65.07
C ARG A 800 2.47 -37.61 -66.49
N TYR A 801 1.24 -38.12 -66.60
CA TYR A 801 0.45 -38.15 -67.83
C TYR A 801 -0.69 -37.14 -67.76
N ASN A 802 -0.99 -36.52 -68.90
CA ASN A 802 -2.21 -35.76 -69.13
C ASN A 802 -3.43 -36.70 -69.13
N SER A 803 -4.62 -36.11 -69.06
CA SER A 803 -5.87 -36.87 -69.09
C SER A 803 -6.11 -37.64 -70.39
N ASP A 804 -5.34 -37.39 -71.45
CA ASP A 804 -5.40 -38.13 -72.72
C ASP A 804 -4.30 -39.19 -72.85
N GLY A 805 -3.48 -39.40 -71.81
CA GLY A 805 -2.39 -40.39 -71.79
C GLY A 805 -1.05 -39.90 -72.36
N THR A 806 -0.99 -38.69 -72.90
CA THR A 806 0.30 -38.09 -73.30
C THR A 806 1.13 -37.67 -72.09
N LEU A 807 2.46 -37.64 -72.21
CA LEU A 807 3.35 -37.11 -71.15
C LEU A 807 3.08 -35.62 -70.91
N ASP A 808 3.16 -35.20 -69.65
CA ASP A 808 3.02 -33.79 -69.27
C ASP A 808 4.38 -33.09 -69.14
N ASP A 809 4.84 -32.46 -70.21
CA ASP A 809 6.11 -31.71 -70.28
C ASP A 809 6.23 -30.57 -69.25
N SER A 810 5.15 -30.18 -68.56
CA SER A 810 5.23 -29.21 -67.46
C SER A 810 5.65 -29.81 -66.12
N PHE A 811 5.78 -31.14 -66.03
CA PHE A 811 6.25 -31.87 -64.87
C PHE A 811 7.76 -32.12 -64.96
N ASP A 812 8.54 -31.48 -64.09
CA ASP A 812 10.01 -31.54 -64.06
C ASP A 812 10.69 -31.37 -65.44
N THR A 813 10.05 -30.57 -66.30
CA THR A 813 10.45 -30.17 -67.67
C THR A 813 10.27 -31.16 -68.82
N ASP A 814 10.07 -32.45 -68.55
CA ASP A 814 9.90 -33.48 -69.60
C ASP A 814 8.87 -34.59 -69.27
N GLY A 815 8.10 -34.40 -68.20
CA GLY A 815 7.11 -35.38 -67.74
C GLY A 815 7.64 -36.40 -66.73
N ARG A 816 8.94 -36.37 -66.39
CA ARG A 816 9.61 -37.43 -65.63
C ARG A 816 10.41 -36.85 -64.47
N VAL A 817 10.40 -37.54 -63.34
CA VAL A 817 11.20 -37.20 -62.15
C VAL A 817 12.06 -38.38 -61.78
N ILE A 818 13.32 -38.10 -61.42
CA ILE A 818 14.26 -39.05 -60.84
C ILE A 818 14.78 -38.42 -59.55
N ALA A 819 14.61 -39.10 -58.42
CA ALA A 819 15.00 -38.62 -57.11
C ALA A 819 15.84 -39.67 -56.38
N THR A 820 17.16 -39.45 -56.36
CA THR A 820 18.08 -40.23 -55.53
C THR A 820 17.91 -39.81 -54.07
N VAL A 821 17.46 -40.73 -53.22
CA VAL A 821 17.31 -40.54 -51.76
C VAL A 821 18.65 -40.80 -51.09
N ALA A 822 19.20 -41.99 -51.30
CA ALA A 822 20.55 -42.37 -50.89
C ALA A 822 21.23 -43.17 -52.02
N SER A 823 22.35 -43.84 -51.74
CA SER A 823 23.04 -44.65 -52.76
C SER A 823 23.52 -45.94 -52.12
N PRO A 824 23.40 -47.09 -52.81
CA PRO A 824 23.16 -47.24 -54.26
C PRO A 824 21.71 -47.50 -54.69
N ASN A 825 20.79 -47.86 -53.79
CA ASN A 825 19.49 -48.40 -54.17
C ASN A 825 18.32 -47.74 -53.44
N ASP A 826 17.42 -47.14 -54.20
CA ASP A 826 16.16 -46.57 -53.74
C ASP A 826 15.00 -47.12 -54.57
N VAL A 827 13.98 -47.67 -53.90
CA VAL A 827 12.79 -48.22 -54.56
C VAL A 827 11.55 -47.48 -54.06
N GLY A 828 10.99 -46.60 -54.90
CA GLY A 828 9.70 -45.99 -54.63
C GLY A 828 8.60 -47.05 -54.73
N ARG A 829 7.74 -47.16 -53.72
CA ARG A 829 6.69 -48.20 -53.64
C ARG A 829 5.28 -47.63 -53.64
N SER A 830 5.12 -46.39 -53.15
CA SER A 830 3.82 -45.73 -53.01
C SER A 830 3.87 -44.29 -53.46
N VAL A 831 2.80 -43.79 -54.07
CA VAL A 831 2.57 -42.36 -54.30
C VAL A 831 1.25 -41.92 -53.67
N ALA A 832 1.27 -40.79 -52.98
CA ALA A 832 0.10 -40.16 -52.40
C ALA A 832 0.10 -38.65 -52.66
N LEU A 833 -1.09 -38.05 -52.71
CA LEU A 833 -1.27 -36.62 -52.91
C LEU A 833 -1.65 -35.93 -51.61
N GLN A 834 -0.96 -34.84 -51.29
CA GLN A 834 -1.35 -33.96 -50.19
C GLN A 834 -2.49 -33.02 -50.61
N PRO A 835 -3.30 -32.50 -49.66
CA PRO A 835 -4.38 -31.56 -49.95
C PRO A 835 -3.95 -30.27 -50.66
N ASP A 836 -2.68 -29.87 -50.51
CA ASP A 836 -2.07 -28.71 -51.19
C ASP A 836 -1.59 -29.02 -52.61
N GLY A 837 -1.77 -30.25 -53.09
CA GLY A 837 -1.38 -30.70 -54.42
C GLY A 837 0.08 -31.16 -54.54
N LYS A 838 0.82 -31.24 -53.43
CA LYS A 838 2.16 -31.86 -53.42
C LYS A 838 2.06 -33.37 -53.53
N ILE A 839 3.14 -33.97 -54.02
CA ILE A 839 3.21 -35.40 -54.34
C ILE A 839 4.23 -36.01 -53.40
N VAL A 840 3.84 -37.08 -52.70
CA VAL A 840 4.68 -37.81 -51.77
C VAL A 840 4.96 -39.19 -52.37
N ILE A 841 6.23 -39.53 -52.52
CA ILE A 841 6.68 -40.86 -52.92
C ILE A 841 7.37 -41.49 -51.73
N ALA A 842 6.92 -42.67 -51.31
CA ALA A 842 7.51 -43.40 -50.19
C ALA A 842 7.95 -44.80 -50.63
N GLY A 843 8.99 -45.31 -50.00
CA GLY A 843 9.60 -46.57 -50.35
C GLY A 843 10.77 -46.92 -49.45
N GLU A 844 11.68 -47.76 -49.94
CA GLU A 844 12.91 -48.12 -49.24
C GLU A 844 14.12 -47.40 -49.86
N THR A 845 15.10 -47.07 -49.04
CA THR A 845 16.37 -46.48 -49.45
C THR A 845 17.52 -47.22 -48.77
N ASN A 846 18.62 -47.42 -49.49
CA ASN A 846 19.82 -48.06 -48.95
C ASN A 846 20.90 -47.01 -48.72
N ASN A 847 21.27 -46.82 -47.45
CA ASN A 847 22.29 -45.85 -47.02
C ASN A 847 23.73 -46.41 -47.01
N GLY A 848 23.93 -47.66 -47.47
CA GLY A 848 25.23 -48.35 -47.50
C GLY A 848 25.44 -49.38 -46.38
N SER A 849 24.52 -49.51 -45.41
CA SER A 849 24.62 -50.49 -44.32
C SER A 849 23.37 -51.35 -44.09
N ASN A 850 22.19 -50.79 -44.33
CA ASN A 850 20.85 -51.40 -44.16
C ASN A 850 19.83 -50.68 -45.09
N LEU A 851 18.62 -51.24 -45.22
CA LEU A 851 17.49 -50.52 -45.83
C LEU A 851 16.79 -49.67 -44.77
N ASP A 852 16.34 -48.48 -45.14
CA ASP A 852 15.53 -47.58 -44.31
C ASP A 852 14.28 -47.12 -45.08
N PHE A 853 13.32 -46.51 -44.38
CA PHE A 853 12.21 -45.84 -45.05
C PHE A 853 12.71 -44.56 -45.72
N GLY A 854 12.48 -44.44 -47.04
CA GLY A 854 12.75 -43.24 -47.82
C GLY A 854 11.45 -42.55 -48.22
N VAL A 855 11.38 -41.23 -48.04
CA VAL A 855 10.24 -40.41 -48.46
C VAL A 855 10.72 -39.18 -49.22
N VAL A 856 10.23 -39.00 -50.44
CA VAL A 856 10.48 -37.82 -51.27
C VAL A 856 9.19 -37.02 -51.37
N ARG A 857 9.30 -35.70 -51.23
CA ARG A 857 8.20 -34.79 -51.56
C ARG A 857 8.52 -33.91 -52.75
N LEU A 858 7.61 -33.92 -53.73
CA LEU A 858 7.66 -33.08 -54.91
C LEU A 858 6.59 -31.99 -54.84
N ASN A 859 6.90 -30.83 -55.41
CA ASN A 859 5.90 -29.82 -55.70
C ASN A 859 4.93 -30.30 -56.78
N THR A 860 3.81 -29.59 -56.96
CA THR A 860 2.78 -29.93 -57.95
C THR A 860 3.31 -29.96 -59.39
N ASN A 861 4.40 -29.26 -59.69
CA ASN A 861 5.09 -29.26 -60.99
C ASN A 861 6.21 -30.32 -61.09
N GLY A 862 6.37 -31.21 -60.10
CA GLY A 862 7.37 -32.29 -60.12
C GLY A 862 8.73 -31.92 -59.57
N SER A 863 9.06 -30.64 -59.44
CA SER A 863 10.34 -30.25 -58.84
C SER A 863 10.38 -30.59 -57.34
N LEU A 864 11.52 -31.07 -56.86
CA LEU A 864 11.75 -31.42 -55.45
C LEU A 864 11.36 -30.28 -54.49
N ASP A 865 10.66 -30.60 -53.39
CA ASP A 865 10.21 -29.61 -52.41
C ASP A 865 11.21 -29.44 -51.27
N LEU A 866 12.13 -28.49 -51.43
CA LEU A 866 13.18 -28.17 -50.45
C LEU A 866 12.66 -27.68 -49.09
N SER A 867 11.34 -27.47 -48.91
CA SER A 867 10.76 -27.19 -47.59
C SER A 867 10.51 -28.46 -46.76
N PHE A 868 10.66 -29.65 -47.34
CA PHE A 868 10.47 -30.94 -46.67
C PHE A 868 11.83 -31.48 -46.23
N ASP A 869 12.08 -31.59 -44.92
CA ASP A 869 13.36 -32.03 -44.35
C ASP A 869 14.59 -31.29 -44.92
N LEU A 870 14.40 -30.00 -45.27
CA LEU A 870 15.38 -29.06 -45.86
C LEU A 870 15.91 -29.38 -47.27
N ASP A 871 15.85 -30.63 -47.72
CA ASP A 871 16.38 -31.04 -49.02
C ASP A 871 15.35 -31.77 -49.90
N GLY A 872 14.12 -31.96 -49.42
CA GLY A 872 13.03 -32.65 -50.09
C GLY A 872 12.89 -34.12 -49.78
N LYS A 873 13.74 -34.67 -48.89
CA LYS A 873 13.87 -36.11 -48.66
C LYS A 873 13.96 -36.41 -47.17
N ALA A 874 13.22 -37.41 -46.71
CA ALA A 874 13.33 -37.92 -45.34
C ALA A 874 13.79 -39.37 -45.37
N ILE A 875 14.77 -39.70 -44.52
CA ILE A 875 15.25 -41.08 -44.28
C ILE A 875 14.92 -41.44 -42.84
N ILE A 876 14.20 -42.54 -42.64
CA ILE A 876 13.71 -42.96 -41.32
C ILE A 876 14.18 -44.39 -41.02
N ASP A 877 15.15 -44.48 -40.11
CA ASP A 877 15.71 -45.74 -39.58
C ASP A 877 15.04 -46.16 -38.26
N PHE A 878 14.69 -47.43 -38.10
CA PHE A 878 14.24 -48.03 -36.85
C PHE A 878 15.38 -48.76 -36.12
N GLN A 879 16.17 -48.04 -35.32
CA GLN A 879 17.18 -48.64 -34.43
C GLN A 879 18.34 -49.37 -35.15
N ASN A 880 18.71 -48.95 -36.36
CA ASN A 880 19.72 -49.56 -37.24
C ASN A 880 19.35 -50.97 -37.71
N SER A 881 18.06 -51.23 -37.98
CA SER A 881 17.58 -52.46 -38.62
C SER A 881 17.39 -52.28 -40.12
N SER A 882 17.11 -53.36 -40.84
CA SER A 882 16.65 -53.25 -42.23
C SER A 882 15.14 -53.00 -42.20
N ASP A 883 14.68 -51.89 -42.75
CA ASP A 883 13.29 -51.47 -42.72
C ASP A 883 12.79 -51.16 -44.13
N THR A 884 11.66 -51.76 -44.52
CA THR A 884 11.10 -51.61 -45.87
C THR A 884 9.74 -50.93 -45.85
N ALA A 885 9.62 -49.74 -46.43
CA ALA A 885 8.34 -49.05 -46.55
C ALA A 885 7.58 -49.45 -47.82
N TYR A 886 6.33 -49.93 -47.73
CA TYR A 886 5.56 -50.35 -48.92
C TYR A 886 4.42 -49.43 -49.32
N SER A 887 3.83 -48.71 -48.37
CA SER A 887 2.63 -47.92 -48.64
C SER A 887 2.63 -46.62 -47.85
N ALA A 888 2.06 -45.58 -48.45
CA ALA A 888 1.87 -44.29 -47.81
C ALA A 888 0.48 -43.73 -48.10
N ALA A 889 -0.09 -43.09 -47.08
CA ALA A 889 -1.35 -42.37 -47.19
C ALA A 889 -1.25 -41.01 -46.49
N VAL A 890 -2.07 -40.06 -46.93
CA VAL A 890 -2.10 -38.70 -46.37
C VAL A 890 -3.37 -38.52 -45.54
N GLN A 891 -3.21 -38.05 -44.30
CA GLN A 891 -4.33 -37.66 -43.44
C GLN A 891 -4.91 -36.31 -43.88
N ALA A 892 -6.16 -36.02 -43.49
CA ALA A 892 -6.86 -34.80 -43.90
C ALA A 892 -6.17 -33.49 -43.49
N ASP A 893 -5.31 -33.52 -42.46
CA ASP A 893 -4.50 -32.40 -41.99
C ASP A 893 -3.18 -32.24 -42.75
N GLY A 894 -2.93 -33.08 -43.76
CA GLY A 894 -1.73 -33.08 -44.58
C GLY A 894 -0.59 -33.95 -44.02
N ARG A 895 -0.72 -34.57 -42.84
CA ARG A 895 0.31 -35.48 -42.31
C ARG A 895 0.43 -36.73 -43.17
N ILE A 896 1.65 -37.26 -43.27
CA ILE A 896 1.97 -38.41 -44.10
C ILE A 896 2.15 -39.61 -43.18
N VAL A 897 1.45 -40.70 -43.47
CA VAL A 897 1.57 -41.97 -42.78
C VAL A 897 2.25 -42.94 -43.73
N VAL A 898 3.35 -43.56 -43.29
CA VAL A 898 4.11 -44.54 -44.08
C VAL A 898 4.16 -45.85 -43.30
N VAL A 899 3.83 -46.96 -43.97
CA VAL A 899 3.83 -48.31 -43.38
C VAL A 899 4.80 -49.23 -44.10
N GLY A 900 5.32 -50.20 -43.36
CA GLY A 900 6.30 -51.15 -43.84
C GLY A 900 6.59 -52.28 -42.86
N ASP A 901 7.69 -52.99 -43.11
CA ASP A 901 8.30 -53.92 -42.15
C ASP A 901 9.56 -53.30 -41.52
N SER A 902 9.88 -53.72 -40.30
CA SER A 902 11.06 -53.29 -39.54
C SER A 902 11.69 -54.48 -38.82
N ASP A 903 12.99 -54.71 -39.05
CA ASP A 903 13.73 -55.88 -38.53
C ASP A 903 14.40 -55.65 -37.17
N VAL A 904 13.74 -54.93 -36.25
CA VAL A 904 14.29 -54.63 -34.92
C VAL A 904 14.56 -55.95 -34.17
N LEU A 905 15.83 -56.28 -33.91
CA LEU A 905 16.26 -57.43 -33.09
C LEU A 905 15.86 -58.83 -33.62
N THR A 906 15.87 -59.05 -34.94
CA THR A 906 15.70 -60.34 -35.65
C THR A 906 14.27 -60.86 -35.85
N THR A 907 13.25 -60.08 -35.49
CA THR A 907 11.84 -60.33 -35.85
C THR A 907 11.41 -59.31 -36.91
N HIS A 908 10.63 -59.73 -37.91
CA HIS A 908 10.03 -58.79 -38.87
C HIS A 908 8.73 -58.26 -38.25
N ASP A 909 8.75 -57.03 -37.77
CA ASP A 909 7.60 -56.38 -37.15
C ASP A 909 6.97 -55.35 -38.11
N ILE A 910 5.73 -54.93 -37.86
CA ILE A 910 5.12 -53.82 -38.60
C ILE A 910 5.80 -52.51 -38.20
N GLY A 911 6.39 -51.80 -39.17
CA GLY A 911 6.92 -50.45 -39.03
C GLY A 911 5.90 -49.40 -39.50
N LEU A 912 5.62 -48.41 -38.67
CA LEU A 912 4.69 -47.33 -38.98
C LEU A 912 5.23 -45.98 -38.54
N VAL A 913 5.24 -45.00 -39.46
CA VAL A 913 5.76 -43.65 -39.24
C VAL A 913 4.70 -42.61 -39.57
N ARG A 914 4.67 -41.51 -38.82
CA ARG A 914 3.96 -40.30 -39.21
C ARG A 914 4.91 -39.10 -39.35
N LEU A 915 4.89 -38.47 -40.52
CA LEU A 915 5.60 -37.23 -40.85
C LEU A 915 4.65 -36.03 -40.87
N GLY A 916 5.21 -34.83 -40.74
CA GLY A 916 4.48 -33.60 -40.50
C GLY A 916 4.74 -33.07 -39.09
N GLY A 917 6.02 -33.10 -38.69
CA GLY A 917 6.54 -32.66 -37.41
C GLY A 917 6.15 -31.23 -37.03
N PRO A 918 6.32 -30.86 -35.74
CA PRO A 918 5.94 -29.56 -35.25
C PRO A 918 6.77 -28.49 -35.96
N CYS A 919 6.17 -27.31 -36.10
CA CYS A 919 6.97 -26.18 -36.54
C CYS A 919 8.00 -25.86 -35.47
N ALA A 920 9.27 -25.94 -35.86
CA ALA A 920 10.42 -25.65 -35.02
C ALA A 920 11.01 -24.30 -35.43
N PRO A 921 11.64 -23.56 -34.51
CA PRO A 921 12.30 -22.33 -34.89
C PRO A 921 13.52 -22.68 -35.75
N GLU A 922 13.77 -21.93 -36.82
CA GLU A 922 15.09 -21.91 -37.45
C GLU A 922 16.06 -21.28 -36.44
N ILE A 923 16.69 -22.09 -35.59
CA ILE A 923 17.78 -21.59 -34.75
C ILE A 923 19.00 -21.46 -35.65
N ASN A 924 19.14 -20.30 -36.29
CA ASN A 924 20.42 -19.90 -36.86
C ASN A 924 21.35 -19.50 -35.71
N VAL A 925 21.94 -20.50 -35.03
CA VAL A 925 23.08 -20.26 -34.14
C VAL A 925 24.24 -19.87 -35.05
N GLN A 926 24.46 -18.56 -35.22
CA GLN A 926 25.68 -18.10 -35.87
C GLN A 926 26.90 -18.59 -35.05
N GLY A 927 27.68 -19.49 -35.64
CA GLY A 927 29.11 -19.58 -35.32
C GLY A 927 29.72 -20.95 -34.99
N ASN A 928 29.04 -22.09 -35.17
CA ASN A 928 29.68 -23.42 -35.24
C ASN A 928 28.76 -24.42 -35.97
N SER A 929 28.91 -24.52 -37.29
CA SER A 929 28.64 -25.75 -38.05
C SER A 929 29.51 -26.89 -37.47
N VAL A 930 29.08 -28.10 -37.10
CA VAL A 930 27.90 -28.95 -37.33
C VAL A 930 27.82 -29.91 -36.13
N ASN A 931 26.61 -30.21 -35.62
CA ASN A 931 26.27 -31.52 -35.03
C ASN A 931 24.77 -31.56 -34.68
N ILE A 932 23.95 -31.89 -35.67
CA ILE A 932 22.83 -32.80 -35.39
C ILE A 932 23.38 -34.17 -35.79
N LEU A 933 23.45 -35.06 -34.81
CA LEU A 933 23.78 -36.46 -35.01
C LEU A 933 22.61 -37.10 -35.78
N ASP A 934 22.68 -37.10 -37.12
CA ASP A 934 22.25 -38.27 -37.89
C ASP A 934 23.50 -39.10 -38.21
N GLY A 935 23.34 -40.42 -38.22
CA GLY A 935 24.44 -41.33 -38.46
C GLY A 935 24.78 -41.37 -39.93
N ASN A 936 25.80 -40.63 -40.37
CA ASN A 936 26.54 -40.94 -41.59
C ASN A 936 28.00 -40.49 -41.51
N ALA A 937 28.88 -41.34 -42.03
CA ALA A 937 30.32 -41.22 -41.95
C ALA A 937 30.87 -39.97 -42.66
N VAL A 938 31.89 -39.37 -42.04
CA VAL A 938 32.65 -38.19 -42.52
C VAL A 938 33.29 -38.46 -43.88
N PRO A 939 33.02 -37.65 -44.93
CA PRO A 939 33.95 -37.52 -46.04
C PRO A 939 35.03 -36.48 -45.67
N THR A 940 36.28 -36.93 -45.62
CA THR A 940 37.44 -36.04 -45.49
C THR A 940 37.58 -35.20 -46.76
N LEU A 941 37.38 -33.89 -46.65
CA LEU A 941 37.79 -32.93 -47.69
C LEU A 941 39.25 -32.56 -47.47
N ALA A 942 40.09 -32.93 -48.44
CA ALA A 942 41.39 -32.34 -48.68
C ALA A 942 41.25 -31.20 -49.69
N ASP A 943 41.95 -30.10 -49.38
CA ASP A 943 42.12 -28.81 -50.08
C ASP A 943 40.97 -27.79 -50.06
#